data_AF-A0A350XMF7-F1
#
_entry.id   AF-A0A350XMF7-F1
#
_cell.length_a   1.000
_cell.length_b   1.000
_cell.length_c   1.000
_cell.angle_alpha   90.00
_cell.angle_beta   90.00
_cell.angle_gamma   90.00
#
_symmetry.space_group_name_H-M   'P 1'
#
loop_
_entity.id
_entity.type
_entity.pdbx_description
1 polymer ?
#
loop_
_entity_poly.entity_id
_entity_poly.type
_entity_poly.pdbx_seq_one_letter_code
_entity_poly.pdbx_strand_id
1 'polypeptide(L)'
;MKSEPHLWQLGLISLLCLTANSPTSAQIVPDATLPNNSVVTPKGNLIEINGGTRNGGNLFHSFQEFSIPTFGEAFFNNAPEIQNIFSRVTGSNISNIDGLIRANGGANLYLINPNGIVFGAGARLNIGGSFIGSTANSIRFADGFEFSATNPTAPPLLTINVPIGLQFGSNPGRIINQSQAETSIPLPPLNIPFPIPTNVGLEVQPGQTLALVGGDIQLNGGNLTASSGQIMLGSVASPGLVSFEPTPLGMNLKYDNIQNFGNIVVSDGSRIDTSGIGGGRVEIRGGYVTLSNGQIYGVTLGNIDGRGIDISAQQFRLQDESQISTLTLGEGAGGDVNIHATDLVELRGIGLVRYQQFLTNYLISGTLNPFDPTIVLETGTFSSGVAGNIAIDSFRLLVNNGAIAGTATGGTGNGGKMTIRANAVEIISAAINNGTLAEREITGRGGDINIETERLTVRDGGVVASVTRSQGASGNIAIQATESVEVQRNLPGSVLQTLISASSLDPNGIGRGGDITIDTKRLSVVDGTGIATNTGGAIGDIILSTTGGRGGDLTIRATESVEVAGISLALANDSQSPSFLATQTFSSSRAGDIHISTPVVTVSNGGLISAASLGAADAGNITIDANRVEVIGSGRNGRLISSVDAAVGTIGVLTNPNGTGTAGSVNLNVGQLIVRDGARVTVQALGTGRAGSINVVGDAFAERGVSRIAERGVSRIALDNKGSIDGTTGSGAGANINLQVQNIQLRGGSRIRTDADAADGGNITIDTGTLVALENSDISANALQGRGGRVTINTRGIFGTQYRLRTTDLSDITATSELGPQFNGIVQINSPAVNPAGGLVPLPENFTNPINQIAQTCSPQTGTNSFVVTGRGGLPPDPREYLNISPPWIDWRIANEQVTTSNYQLPMTNSPIQTPLVEATRWRINDKGEVELIADVPIVNPDNLWYKAAICGNIPTGGM
;
A
#
# COMPACT_ATOMS: atom_id res chain seq x y z
N MET A 1 -51.01 -51.69 44.51
CA MET A 1 -50.34 -52.95 44.08
C MET A 1 -49.21 -53.23 45.04
N LYS A 2 -49.05 -54.50 45.38
CA LYS A 2 -48.46 -55.03 46.61
C LYS A 2 -47.02 -54.56 46.89
N SER A 3 -46.85 -54.00 48.07
CA SER A 3 -45.65 -54.08 48.92
C SER A 3 -45.49 -55.48 49.52
N GLU A 4 -44.31 -55.73 50.10
CA GLU A 4 -43.93 -56.76 51.12
C GLU A 4 -42.83 -57.77 50.68
N PRO A 5 -41.96 -58.27 51.62
CA PRO A 5 -40.56 -57.81 51.74
C PRO A 5 -39.56 -58.94 52.12
N HIS A 6 -38.44 -58.57 52.78
CA HIS A 6 -37.48 -59.38 53.57
C HIS A 6 -36.34 -60.09 52.79
N LEU A 7 -35.10 -60.27 53.30
CA LEU A 7 -34.59 -60.33 54.67
C LEU A 7 -33.06 -60.09 54.69
N TRP A 8 -32.62 -59.46 55.79
CA TRP A 8 -31.30 -59.19 56.37
C TRP A 8 -30.23 -60.32 56.32
N GLN A 9 -28.98 -60.01 55.95
CA GLN A 9 -27.77 -59.77 56.80
C GLN A 9 -26.78 -60.95 56.97
N LEU A 10 -25.50 -60.54 56.94
CA LEU A 10 -24.26 -61.10 57.54
C LEU A 10 -23.31 -61.89 56.62
N GLY A 11 -22.13 -61.29 56.44
CA GLY A 11 -20.96 -61.89 55.79
C GLY A 11 -19.80 -60.92 55.62
N LEU A 12 -19.43 -60.17 56.67
CA LEU A 12 -18.07 -59.63 56.78
C LEU A 12 -17.11 -60.83 56.80
N ILE A 13 -16.15 -60.84 55.86
CA ILE A 13 -14.91 -61.65 55.72
C ILE A 13 -14.79 -62.07 54.24
N SER A 14 -14.36 -61.13 53.40
CA SER A 14 -13.59 -61.37 52.16
C SER A 14 -12.99 -60.05 51.68
N LEU A 15 -12.49 -59.25 52.63
CA LEU A 15 -11.65 -58.08 52.39
C LEU A 15 -10.20 -58.50 52.61
N LEU A 16 -9.61 -59.26 51.68
CA LEU A 16 -8.16 -59.46 51.55
C LEU A 16 -7.90 -60.39 50.35
N CYS A 17 -7.01 -59.96 49.46
CA CYS A 17 -6.51 -60.67 48.27
C CYS A 17 -7.34 -60.56 46.98
N LEU A 18 -7.36 -59.37 46.37
CA LEU A 18 -7.26 -59.18 44.90
C LEU A 18 -7.08 -57.69 44.53
N THR A 19 -6.23 -56.96 45.26
CA THR A 19 -5.57 -55.75 44.74
C THR A 19 -4.12 -56.10 44.44
N ALA A 20 -3.91 -56.94 43.44
CA ALA A 20 -2.65 -56.94 42.73
C ALA A 20 -2.62 -55.65 41.90
N ASN A 21 -2.31 -54.53 42.57
CA ASN A 21 -1.75 -53.37 41.90
C ASN A 21 -0.43 -53.87 41.31
N SER A 22 -0.47 -54.28 40.04
CA SER A 22 0.75 -54.31 39.23
C SER A 22 1.38 -52.94 39.38
N PRO A 23 2.65 -52.83 39.82
CA PRO A 23 3.31 -51.53 39.79
C PRO A 23 3.25 -51.04 38.36
N THR A 24 2.54 -49.93 38.12
CA THR A 24 2.66 -49.17 36.88
C THR A 24 4.15 -48.96 36.65
N SER A 25 4.68 -49.55 35.58
CA SER A 25 6.09 -49.46 35.21
C SER A 25 6.54 -48.01 35.29
N ALA A 26 7.68 -47.75 35.94
CA ALA A 26 8.24 -46.42 36.03
C ALA A 26 8.42 -45.83 34.62
N GLN A 27 7.85 -44.65 34.36
CA GLN A 27 7.86 -43.99 33.04
C GLN A 27 9.22 -43.37 32.68
N ILE A 28 10.16 -43.35 33.62
CA ILE A 28 11.55 -42.99 33.41
C ILE A 28 12.39 -44.24 33.69
N VAL A 29 13.05 -44.75 32.65
CA VAL A 29 13.86 -45.96 32.71
C VAL A 29 15.29 -45.61 32.32
N PRO A 30 16.29 -45.72 33.21
CA PRO A 30 17.68 -45.48 32.84
C PRO A 30 18.17 -46.55 31.88
N ASP A 31 19.11 -46.19 31.01
CA ASP A 31 19.88 -47.20 30.27
C ASP A 31 21.26 -47.45 30.93
N ALA A 32 22.01 -48.41 30.38
CA ALA A 32 23.31 -48.81 30.88
C ALA A 32 24.47 -48.38 29.97
N THR A 33 24.33 -47.25 29.25
CA THR A 33 25.25 -46.85 28.17
C THR A 33 26.31 -45.82 28.61
N LEU A 34 26.30 -45.39 29.87
CA LEU A 34 27.23 -44.43 30.43
C LEU A 34 28.32 -45.11 31.29
N PRO A 35 29.51 -44.50 31.46
CA PRO A 35 30.51 -44.97 32.42
C PRO A 35 29.99 -45.05 33.86
N ASN A 36 29.30 -43.99 34.30
CA ASN A 36 28.48 -43.98 35.51
C ASN A 36 27.02 -43.75 35.08
N ASN A 37 26.19 -44.78 35.25
CA ASN A 37 24.81 -44.78 34.77
C ASN A 37 23.90 -43.88 35.59
N SER A 38 22.78 -43.49 34.98
CA SER A 38 21.72 -42.76 35.67
C SER A 38 21.01 -43.69 36.65
N VAL A 39 20.68 -43.18 37.83
CA VAL A 39 19.97 -43.93 38.87
C VAL A 39 18.62 -43.28 39.08
N VAL A 40 17.55 -44.01 38.79
CA VAL A 40 16.17 -43.52 38.90
C VAL A 40 15.52 -44.15 40.12
N THR A 41 15.12 -43.32 41.09
CA THR A 41 14.53 -43.74 42.37
C THR A 41 13.11 -43.19 42.50
N PRO A 42 12.07 -43.99 42.23
CA PRO A 42 10.68 -43.59 42.46
C PRO A 42 10.36 -43.42 43.95
N LYS A 43 9.74 -42.29 44.31
CA LYS A 43 9.27 -41.89 45.65
C LYS A 43 7.84 -41.36 45.55
N GLY A 44 6.89 -42.24 45.23
CA GLY A 44 5.51 -41.83 44.92
C GLY A 44 5.46 -41.12 43.56
N ASN A 45 4.90 -39.90 43.52
CA ASN A 45 4.85 -39.08 42.31
C ASN A 45 6.20 -38.42 41.97
N LEU A 46 7.12 -38.36 42.94
CA LEU A 46 8.48 -37.87 42.73
C LEU A 46 9.36 -39.01 42.19
N ILE A 47 10.06 -38.76 41.09
CA ILE A 47 11.10 -39.62 40.52
C ILE A 47 12.42 -38.89 40.68
N GLU A 48 13.24 -39.35 41.62
CA GLU A 48 14.55 -38.75 41.88
C GLU A 48 15.60 -39.36 40.95
N ILE A 49 16.22 -38.52 40.14
CA ILE A 49 17.28 -38.87 39.18
C ILE A 49 18.63 -38.50 39.81
N ASN A 50 19.39 -39.54 40.13
CA ASN A 50 20.72 -39.50 40.74
C ASN A 50 21.75 -40.13 39.80
N GLY A 51 23.01 -40.20 40.25
CA GLY A 51 24.10 -40.83 39.49
C GLY A 51 24.44 -40.02 38.24
N GLY A 52 24.64 -40.70 37.11
CA GLY A 52 25.08 -40.09 35.87
C GLY A 52 26.60 -39.90 35.81
N THR A 53 27.10 -39.61 34.61
CA THR A 53 28.52 -39.43 34.37
C THR A 53 28.88 -37.96 34.44
N ARG A 54 29.79 -37.60 35.35
CA ARG A 54 30.26 -36.23 35.49
C ARG A 54 31.58 -36.03 34.76
N ASN A 55 31.68 -34.92 34.01
CA ASN A 55 32.93 -34.42 33.47
C ASN A 55 33.00 -32.90 33.68
N GLY A 56 33.81 -32.45 34.63
CA GLY A 56 33.88 -31.04 35.02
C GLY A 56 32.54 -30.50 35.56
N GLY A 57 32.07 -29.39 35.00
CA GLY A 57 30.76 -28.78 35.28
C GLY A 57 29.58 -29.44 34.55
N ASN A 58 29.81 -30.50 33.77
CA ASN A 58 28.78 -31.17 32.98
C ASN A 58 28.38 -32.52 33.62
N LEU A 59 27.08 -32.80 33.64
CA LEU A 59 26.50 -34.05 34.11
C LEU A 59 25.71 -34.72 32.98
N PHE A 60 26.01 -35.97 32.67
CA PHE A 60 25.38 -36.73 31.59
C PHE A 60 24.44 -37.79 32.13
N HIS A 61 23.20 -37.79 31.65
CA HIS A 61 22.16 -38.77 31.94
C HIS A 61 21.65 -39.44 30.66
N SER A 62 21.30 -40.72 30.76
CA SER A 62 20.88 -41.54 29.62
C SER A 62 19.75 -42.47 30.06
N PHE A 63 18.69 -42.46 29.26
CA PHE A 63 17.45 -43.15 29.56
C PHE A 63 17.00 -43.97 28.36
N GLN A 64 16.48 -45.17 28.61
CA GLN A 64 15.72 -45.91 27.60
C GLN A 64 14.35 -45.24 27.37
N GLU A 65 13.70 -44.79 28.45
CA GLU A 65 12.41 -44.09 28.41
C GLU A 65 12.44 -42.88 29.33
N PHE A 66 11.80 -41.79 28.89
CA PHE A 66 11.66 -40.58 29.69
C PHE A 66 10.27 -39.96 29.45
N SER A 67 9.30 -40.36 30.25
CA SER A 67 7.96 -39.77 30.30
C SER A 67 7.59 -39.44 31.74
N ILE A 68 6.79 -38.38 31.93
CA ILE A 68 6.37 -37.87 33.23
C ILE A 68 4.85 -37.72 33.19
N PRO A 69 4.10 -38.45 34.01
CA PRO A 69 2.64 -38.37 34.00
C PRO A 69 2.17 -37.07 34.65
N THR A 70 0.88 -36.76 34.51
CA THR A 70 0.23 -35.68 35.25
C THR A 70 0.51 -35.80 36.74
N PHE A 71 0.85 -34.69 37.40
CA PHE A 71 1.27 -34.62 38.81
C PHE A 71 2.56 -35.36 39.16
N GLY A 72 3.23 -35.99 38.19
CA GLY A 72 4.55 -36.56 38.35
C GLY A 72 5.63 -35.49 38.39
N GLU A 73 6.77 -35.81 39.00
CA GLU A 73 7.93 -34.93 39.07
C GLU A 73 9.21 -35.72 38.74
N ALA A 74 9.97 -35.28 37.74
CA ALA A 74 11.33 -35.74 37.50
C ALA A 74 12.30 -34.75 38.14
N PHE A 75 12.97 -35.18 39.20
CA PHE A 75 13.91 -34.33 39.94
C PHE A 75 15.35 -34.77 39.69
N PHE A 76 16.09 -33.98 38.91
CA PHE A 76 17.54 -34.10 38.79
C PHE A 76 18.20 -33.60 40.07
N ASN A 77 18.64 -34.54 40.92
CA ASN A 77 19.32 -34.23 42.17
C ASN A 77 20.82 -33.98 41.93
N ASN A 78 21.13 -32.96 41.12
CA ASN A 78 22.50 -32.58 40.81
C ASN A 78 23.16 -31.78 41.94
N ALA A 79 24.49 -31.82 41.97
CA ALA A 79 25.27 -30.97 42.86
C ALA A 79 25.21 -29.49 42.39
N PRO A 80 25.28 -28.50 43.32
CA PRO A 80 25.12 -27.08 42.99
C PRO A 80 26.14 -26.51 41.99
N GLU A 81 27.33 -27.12 41.90
CA GLU A 81 28.40 -26.71 40.99
C GLU A 81 28.24 -27.23 39.55
N ILE A 82 27.23 -28.07 39.29
CA ILE A 82 26.90 -28.51 37.93
C ILE A 82 26.31 -27.33 37.15
N GLN A 83 26.91 -27.05 36.00
CA GLN A 83 26.51 -25.98 35.09
C GLN A 83 25.57 -26.49 34.00
N ASN A 84 25.78 -27.72 33.50
CA ASN A 84 24.96 -28.30 32.44
C ASN A 84 24.61 -29.75 32.75
N ILE A 85 23.35 -30.10 32.52
CA ILE A 85 22.83 -31.46 32.57
C ILE A 85 22.44 -31.85 31.14
N PHE A 86 23.10 -32.86 30.58
CA PHE A 86 22.81 -33.41 29.26
C PHE A 86 22.08 -34.73 29.38
N SER A 87 20.83 -34.77 28.95
CA SER A 87 19.96 -35.95 29.03
C SER A 87 19.61 -36.44 27.63
N ARG A 88 19.72 -37.75 27.38
CA ARG A 88 19.31 -38.40 26.12
C ARG A 88 18.34 -39.56 26.35
N VAL A 89 17.45 -39.77 25.38
CA VAL A 89 16.56 -40.94 25.32
C VAL A 89 16.99 -41.85 24.17
N THR A 90 17.40 -43.08 24.49
CA THR A 90 17.96 -44.08 23.55
C THR A 90 16.94 -45.10 23.05
N GLY A 91 15.79 -45.22 23.71
CA GLY A 91 14.68 -46.06 23.25
C GLY A 91 13.92 -45.47 22.07
N SER A 92 12.90 -46.18 21.60
CA SER A 92 12.07 -45.80 20.44
C SER A 92 10.81 -44.99 20.80
N ASN A 93 10.56 -44.76 22.10
CA ASN A 93 9.33 -44.14 22.57
C ASN A 93 9.45 -42.61 22.62
N ILE A 94 8.35 -41.94 22.29
CA ILE A 94 8.19 -40.47 22.45
C ILE A 94 8.21 -40.13 23.95
N SER A 95 8.81 -38.99 24.30
CA SER A 95 8.75 -38.44 25.65
C SER A 95 7.42 -37.70 25.87
N ASN A 96 6.52 -38.28 26.67
CA ASN A 96 5.28 -37.62 27.09
C ASN A 96 5.50 -36.99 28.47
N ILE A 97 5.54 -35.67 28.54
CA ILE A 97 5.84 -34.90 29.74
C ILE A 97 4.61 -34.08 30.10
N ASP A 98 3.87 -34.48 31.13
CA ASP A 98 2.69 -33.76 31.64
C ASP A 98 2.84 -33.36 33.13
N GLY A 99 4.05 -33.54 33.67
CA GLY A 99 4.41 -33.20 35.05
C GLY A 99 5.57 -32.21 35.13
N LEU A 100 6.19 -32.12 36.31
CA LEU A 100 7.27 -31.17 36.60
C LEU A 100 8.65 -31.77 36.28
N ILE A 101 9.51 -31.02 35.58
CA ILE A 101 10.95 -31.28 35.54
C ILE A 101 11.65 -30.27 36.46
N ARG A 102 12.42 -30.77 37.43
CA ARG A 102 13.16 -29.94 38.39
C ARG A 102 14.65 -30.27 38.40
N ALA A 103 15.49 -29.26 38.55
CA ALA A 103 16.93 -29.39 38.78
C ALA A 103 17.38 -28.47 39.93
N ASN A 104 18.52 -28.76 40.55
CA ASN A 104 19.10 -27.93 41.61
C ASN A 104 20.02 -26.84 41.06
N GLY A 105 20.09 -25.71 41.76
CA GLY A 105 21.04 -24.63 41.47
C GLY A 105 20.77 -23.94 40.14
N GLY A 106 21.81 -23.37 39.53
CA GLY A 106 21.73 -22.63 38.25
C GLY A 106 22.02 -23.47 37.01
N ALA A 107 21.84 -24.80 37.07
CA ALA A 107 22.20 -25.69 35.97
C ALA A 107 21.26 -25.50 34.77
N ASN A 108 21.84 -25.52 33.57
CA ASN A 108 21.09 -25.68 32.32
C ASN A 108 20.71 -27.15 32.12
N LEU A 109 19.56 -27.41 31.49
CA LEU A 109 19.11 -28.77 31.17
C LEU A 109 18.88 -28.92 29.67
N TYR A 110 19.55 -29.91 29.08
CA TYR A 110 19.37 -30.34 27.70
C TYR A 110 18.68 -31.70 27.70
N LEU A 111 17.57 -31.84 26.99
CA LEU A 111 16.86 -33.10 26.81
C LEU A 111 16.73 -33.41 25.32
N ILE A 112 17.34 -34.50 24.87
CA ILE A 112 17.22 -34.98 23.49
C ILE A 112 16.42 -36.29 23.41
N ASN A 113 15.42 -36.34 22.52
CA ASN A 113 14.73 -37.57 22.12
C ASN A 113 14.41 -37.53 20.62
N PRO A 114 15.16 -38.28 19.78
CA PRO A 114 14.96 -38.28 18.32
C PRO A 114 13.55 -38.67 17.86
N ASN A 115 12.81 -39.43 18.68
CA ASN A 115 11.48 -39.91 18.33
C ASN A 115 10.39 -38.84 18.50
N GLY A 116 10.65 -37.80 19.31
CA GLY A 116 9.69 -36.73 19.59
C GLY A 116 9.52 -36.42 21.07
N ILE A 117 8.97 -35.23 21.35
CA ILE A 117 8.67 -34.75 22.70
C ILE A 117 7.28 -34.12 22.70
N VAL A 118 6.43 -34.51 23.65
CA VAL A 118 5.11 -33.92 23.88
C VAL A 118 5.08 -33.35 25.30
N PHE A 119 4.96 -32.04 25.42
CA PHE A 119 4.65 -31.36 26.67
C PHE A 119 3.13 -31.22 26.78
N GLY A 120 2.51 -31.97 27.69
CA GLY A 120 1.09 -31.92 27.98
C GLY A 120 0.67 -30.67 28.75
N ALA A 121 -0.63 -30.52 29.01
CA ALA A 121 -1.21 -29.34 29.63
C ALA A 121 -0.66 -29.02 31.05
N GLY A 122 -0.26 -30.04 31.81
CA GLY A 122 0.29 -29.92 33.15
C GLY A 122 1.81 -29.75 33.22
N ALA A 123 2.50 -29.82 32.08
CA ALA A 123 3.96 -29.82 31.98
C ALA A 123 4.57 -28.53 32.56
N ARG A 124 5.58 -28.67 33.43
CA ARG A 124 6.23 -27.56 34.12
C ARG A 124 7.73 -27.71 34.15
N LEU A 125 8.42 -26.58 34.25
CA LEU A 125 9.86 -26.51 34.45
C LEU A 125 10.17 -25.77 35.75
N ASN A 126 11.10 -26.31 36.53
CA ASN A 126 11.75 -25.62 37.64
C ASN A 126 13.26 -25.84 37.52
N ILE A 127 13.84 -25.12 36.57
CA ILE A 127 15.25 -25.18 36.20
C ILE A 127 15.84 -23.81 36.50
N GLY A 128 16.94 -23.73 37.26
CA GLY A 128 17.54 -22.44 37.61
C GLY A 128 18.31 -21.78 36.47
N GLY A 129 18.73 -22.55 35.47
CA GLY A 129 19.34 -22.08 34.22
C GLY A 129 18.39 -22.18 33.02
N SER A 130 18.99 -22.34 31.84
CA SER A 130 18.30 -22.48 30.55
C SER A 130 17.80 -23.91 30.30
N PHE A 131 16.74 -24.05 29.51
CA PHE A 131 16.20 -25.34 29.07
C PHE A 131 16.24 -25.48 27.54
N ILE A 132 16.78 -26.60 27.07
CA ILE A 132 16.85 -26.94 25.65
C ILE A 132 16.19 -28.32 25.46
N GLY A 133 15.02 -28.34 24.83
CA GLY A 133 14.34 -29.56 24.39
C GLY A 133 14.59 -29.80 22.91
N SER A 134 15.04 -31.00 22.52
CA SER A 134 15.37 -31.27 21.13
C SER A 134 15.08 -32.69 20.66
N THR A 135 14.85 -32.85 19.36
CA THR A 135 14.74 -34.17 18.70
C THR A 135 15.97 -34.49 17.85
N ALA A 136 17.10 -33.84 18.14
CA ALA A 136 18.40 -34.16 17.56
C ALA A 136 18.88 -35.57 17.93
N ASN A 137 19.69 -36.15 17.06
CA ASN A 137 20.29 -37.47 17.25
C ASN A 137 21.43 -37.45 18.26
N SER A 138 22.19 -36.36 18.34
CA SER A 138 23.29 -36.20 19.30
C SER A 138 23.57 -34.73 19.64
N ILE A 139 24.25 -34.51 20.77
CA ILE A 139 24.90 -33.25 21.11
C ILE A 139 26.38 -33.39 20.76
N ARG A 140 26.92 -32.47 19.96
CA ARG A 140 28.35 -32.44 19.59
C ARG A 140 29.13 -31.51 20.49
N PHE A 141 30.39 -31.87 20.74
CA PHE A 141 31.32 -31.10 21.57
C PHE A 141 32.58 -30.71 20.77
N ALA A 142 33.30 -29.69 21.25
CA ALA A 142 34.43 -29.08 20.55
C ALA A 142 35.61 -30.05 20.31
N ASP A 143 35.76 -31.07 21.15
CA ASP A 143 36.75 -32.15 21.05
C ASP A 143 36.36 -33.23 20.03
N GLY A 144 35.19 -33.10 19.39
CA GLY A 144 34.63 -34.09 18.48
C GLY A 144 33.84 -35.21 19.17
N PHE A 145 33.74 -35.20 20.50
CA PHE A 145 32.87 -36.14 21.22
C PHE A 145 31.40 -35.90 20.87
N GLU A 146 30.64 -37.00 20.74
CA GLU A 146 29.20 -36.95 20.50
C GLU A 146 28.42 -37.70 21.56
N PHE A 147 27.53 -36.97 22.24
CA PHE A 147 26.58 -37.57 23.15
C PHE A 147 25.32 -37.98 22.37
N SER A 148 25.32 -39.19 21.83
CA SER A 148 24.32 -39.66 20.85
C SER A 148 23.20 -40.51 21.44
N ALA A 149 21.95 -40.18 21.13
CA ALA A 149 20.76 -40.98 21.43
C ALA A 149 20.61 -42.19 20.48
N THR A 150 21.13 -42.10 19.26
CA THR A 150 20.97 -43.14 18.22
C THR A 150 22.16 -44.09 18.11
N ASN A 151 23.35 -43.65 18.55
CA ASN A 151 24.57 -44.47 18.67
C ASN A 151 25.14 -44.34 20.09
N PRO A 152 24.50 -44.96 21.11
CA PRO A 152 24.75 -44.62 22.50
C PRO A 152 26.04 -45.19 23.10
N THR A 153 26.73 -46.09 22.39
CA THR A 153 28.02 -46.67 22.83
C THR A 153 29.13 -45.59 22.83
N ALA A 154 29.41 -45.02 24.01
CA ALA A 154 30.35 -43.91 24.14
C ALA A 154 31.83 -44.39 24.20
N PRO A 155 32.76 -43.76 23.46
CA PRO A 155 34.18 -43.77 23.81
C PRO A 155 34.42 -42.98 25.12
N PRO A 156 35.54 -43.20 25.84
CA PRO A 156 35.79 -42.54 27.13
C PRO A 156 35.85 -41.01 27.00
N LEU A 157 35.10 -40.32 27.86
CA LEU A 157 35.05 -38.86 27.98
C LEU A 157 36.41 -38.33 28.47
N LEU A 158 37.23 -37.75 27.57
CA LEU A 158 38.51 -37.15 27.93
C LEU A 158 38.64 -35.77 27.28
N THR A 159 38.71 -34.75 28.14
CA THR A 159 38.90 -33.30 27.89
C THR A 159 37.63 -32.43 27.85
N ILE A 160 37.84 -31.10 27.77
CA ILE A 160 36.97 -30.03 28.29
C ILE A 160 35.81 -29.76 27.31
N ASN A 161 34.59 -30.16 27.67
CA ASN A 161 33.50 -30.33 26.71
C ASN A 161 32.52 -29.16 26.71
N VAL A 162 32.86 -28.11 25.95
CA VAL A 162 31.91 -27.07 25.53
C VAL A 162 31.03 -27.65 24.41
N PRO A 163 29.68 -27.69 24.56
CA PRO A 163 28.80 -28.16 23.50
C PRO A 163 28.84 -27.17 22.34
N ILE A 164 29.01 -27.69 21.12
CA ILE A 164 29.08 -26.88 19.90
C ILE A 164 27.78 -26.93 19.10
N GLY A 165 26.86 -27.86 19.39
CA GLY A 165 25.57 -27.90 18.70
C GLY A 165 24.78 -29.20 18.81
N LEU A 166 23.64 -29.21 18.12
CA LEU A 166 22.69 -30.31 17.97
C LEU A 166 22.84 -30.94 16.58
N GLN A 167 23.18 -32.22 16.53
CA GLN A 167 23.31 -32.97 15.27
C GLN A 167 22.01 -33.68 14.93
N PHE A 168 21.45 -33.32 13.78
CA PHE A 168 20.24 -33.92 13.23
C PHE A 168 20.59 -34.98 12.18
N GLY A 169 19.84 -36.07 12.21
CA GLY A 169 19.79 -37.11 11.19
C GLY A 169 18.62 -36.90 10.21
N SER A 170 18.28 -37.96 9.48
CA SER A 170 17.11 -37.97 8.61
C SER A 170 15.82 -38.16 9.42
N ASN A 171 14.84 -37.28 9.24
CA ASN A 171 13.50 -37.33 9.86
C ASN A 171 13.47 -37.14 11.39
N PRO A 172 13.88 -35.97 11.89
CA PRO A 172 13.74 -35.68 13.31
C PRO A 172 12.27 -35.71 13.78
N GLY A 173 12.04 -36.24 14.98
CA GLY A 173 10.71 -36.31 15.58
C GLY A 173 10.10 -34.93 15.84
N ARG A 174 8.77 -34.90 16.00
CA ARG A 174 7.99 -33.69 16.29
C ARG A 174 8.12 -33.26 17.75
N ILE A 175 8.07 -31.95 17.99
CA ILE A 175 7.86 -31.37 19.32
C ILE A 175 6.45 -30.78 19.39
N ILE A 176 5.67 -31.17 20.39
CA ILE A 176 4.34 -30.61 20.65
C ILE A 176 4.36 -30.01 22.05
N ASN A 177 3.90 -28.77 22.20
CA ASN A 177 3.68 -28.15 23.51
C ASN A 177 2.23 -27.68 23.65
N GLN A 178 1.61 -28.17 24.72
CA GLN A 178 0.23 -27.89 25.14
C GLN A 178 0.21 -27.33 26.57
N SER A 179 1.37 -27.04 27.17
CA SER A 179 1.47 -26.62 28.56
C SER A 179 0.71 -25.32 28.82
N GLN A 180 -0.16 -25.37 29.82
CA GLN A 180 -0.94 -24.23 30.33
C GLN A 180 -0.69 -24.04 31.83
N ALA A 181 0.47 -24.45 32.31
CA ALA A 181 0.80 -24.37 33.72
C ALA A 181 0.74 -22.93 34.25
N GLU A 182 0.17 -22.79 35.44
CA GLU A 182 0.10 -21.52 36.17
C GLU A 182 1.34 -21.33 37.05
N THR A 183 1.81 -20.09 37.12
CA THR A 183 2.85 -19.63 38.04
C THR A 183 2.44 -18.25 38.56
N SER A 184 3.08 -17.80 39.63
CA SER A 184 2.86 -16.47 40.19
C SER A 184 4.15 -15.66 40.15
N ILE A 185 4.40 -14.96 39.04
CA ILE A 185 5.34 -13.82 39.03
C ILE A 185 4.50 -12.54 38.97
N PRO A 186 4.50 -11.71 40.02
CA PRO A 186 3.90 -10.39 39.94
C PRO A 186 4.74 -9.52 38.99
N LEU A 187 4.14 -9.00 37.93
CA LEU A 187 4.71 -7.87 37.21
C LEU A 187 4.54 -6.58 38.04
N PRO A 188 5.41 -5.56 37.85
CA PRO A 188 5.16 -4.23 38.42
C PRO A 188 3.78 -3.72 37.98
N PRO A 189 3.09 -2.90 38.80
CA PRO A 189 1.86 -2.26 38.35
C PRO A 189 2.15 -1.41 37.10
N LEU A 190 1.46 -1.70 35.99
CA LEU A 190 1.57 -0.97 34.74
C LEU A 190 0.47 0.09 34.65
N ASN A 191 0.77 1.22 34.01
CA ASN A 191 -0.20 2.31 33.79
C ASN A 191 -1.24 1.99 32.70
N ILE A 192 -1.07 0.90 31.95
CA ILE A 192 -2.04 0.41 30.98
C ILE A 192 -2.49 -1.02 31.33
N PRO A 193 -3.73 -1.44 30.99
CA PRO A 193 -4.17 -2.81 31.14
C PRO A 193 -3.36 -3.73 30.20
N PHE A 194 -2.21 -4.21 30.65
CA PHE A 194 -1.46 -5.25 29.95
C PHE A 194 -2.16 -6.59 30.21
N PRO A 195 -2.55 -7.36 29.18
CA PRO A 195 -3.11 -8.69 29.37
C PRO A 195 -2.02 -9.63 29.88
N ILE A 196 -1.96 -9.80 31.20
CA ILE A 196 -1.08 -10.75 31.88
C ILE A 196 -1.89 -12.03 32.13
N PRO A 197 -1.73 -13.07 31.31
CA PRO A 197 -2.33 -14.36 31.59
C PRO A 197 -1.65 -14.98 32.81
N THR A 198 -2.44 -15.66 33.63
CA THR A 198 -1.98 -16.46 34.76
C THR A 198 -1.28 -17.75 34.32
N ASN A 199 -1.49 -18.16 33.08
CA ASN A 199 -0.96 -19.39 32.48
C ASN A 199 0.32 -19.08 31.71
N VAL A 200 1.46 -19.51 32.23
CA VAL A 200 2.80 -19.28 31.64
C VAL A 200 3.30 -20.45 30.80
N GLY A 201 2.71 -21.63 30.96
CA GLY A 201 3.12 -22.83 30.24
C GLY A 201 4.53 -23.31 30.65
N LEU A 202 5.40 -23.56 29.68
CA LEU A 202 6.80 -23.86 29.95
C LEU A 202 7.55 -22.55 30.25
N GLU A 203 8.01 -22.41 31.49
CA GLU A 203 8.67 -21.20 31.99
C GLU A 203 10.11 -21.49 32.43
N VAL A 204 11.05 -20.61 32.09
CA VAL A 204 12.40 -20.57 32.66
C VAL A 204 12.60 -19.33 33.52
N GLN A 205 13.64 -19.31 34.36
CA GLN A 205 13.95 -18.14 35.18
C GLN A 205 14.20 -16.89 34.33
N PRO A 206 13.93 -15.68 34.85
CA PRO A 206 14.20 -14.44 34.13
C PRO A 206 15.63 -14.36 33.58
N GLY A 207 15.77 -13.88 32.34
CA GLY A 207 17.05 -13.77 31.65
C GLY A 207 17.60 -15.09 31.06
N GLN A 208 16.96 -16.24 31.30
CA GLN A 208 17.40 -17.54 30.78
C GLN A 208 16.82 -17.85 29.39
N THR A 209 17.36 -18.89 28.74
CA THR A 209 16.93 -19.37 27.41
C THR A 209 15.99 -20.57 27.53
N LEU A 210 14.92 -20.55 26.74
CA LEU A 210 14.02 -21.66 26.48
C LEU A 210 14.06 -22.00 24.99
N ALA A 211 14.69 -23.11 24.61
CA ALA A 211 14.83 -23.51 23.22
C ALA A 211 14.11 -24.84 22.93
N LEU A 212 13.33 -24.87 21.86
CA LEU A 212 12.76 -26.09 21.28
C LEU A 212 13.29 -26.24 19.85
N VAL A 213 14.11 -27.27 19.61
CA VAL A 213 14.77 -27.47 18.30
C VAL A 213 14.57 -28.91 17.84
N GLY A 214 13.79 -29.13 16.81
CA GLY A 214 13.37 -30.48 16.43
C GLY A 214 12.95 -30.62 14.97
N GLY A 215 12.12 -31.61 14.68
CA GLY A 215 11.34 -31.68 13.43
C GLY A 215 10.25 -30.62 13.43
N ASP A 216 9.04 -30.97 13.02
CA ASP A 216 7.89 -30.06 13.18
C ASP A 216 7.74 -29.61 14.64
N ILE A 217 7.37 -28.35 14.86
CA ILE A 217 7.06 -27.79 16.18
C ILE A 217 5.61 -27.31 16.18
N GLN A 218 4.84 -27.72 17.18
CA GLN A 218 3.44 -27.34 17.33
C GLN A 218 3.18 -26.81 18.74
N LEU A 219 2.78 -25.54 18.84
CA LEU A 219 2.19 -24.95 20.03
C LEU A 219 0.67 -24.97 19.83
N ASN A 220 -0.01 -25.93 20.46
CA ASN A 220 -1.46 -26.10 20.36
C ASN A 220 -2.06 -25.74 21.71
N GLY A 221 -2.41 -24.46 21.86
CA GLY A 221 -2.88 -23.90 23.11
C GLY A 221 -1.88 -24.08 24.24
N GLY A 222 -0.58 -24.23 23.95
CA GLY A 222 0.51 -24.28 24.94
C GLY A 222 1.32 -22.98 24.95
N ASN A 223 1.76 -22.54 26.13
CA ASN A 223 2.51 -21.30 26.32
C ASN A 223 4.02 -21.56 26.55
N LEU A 224 4.84 -20.59 26.18
CA LEU A 224 6.28 -20.53 26.44
C LEU A 224 6.61 -19.16 27.07
N THR A 225 7.33 -19.16 28.19
CA THR A 225 7.67 -17.93 28.93
C THR A 225 9.16 -17.87 29.29
N ALA A 226 9.81 -16.75 28.97
CA ALA A 226 11.19 -16.45 29.37
C ALA A 226 11.37 -14.93 29.58
N SER A 227 10.91 -14.42 30.72
CA SER A 227 10.91 -12.96 30.99
C SER A 227 12.30 -12.33 30.87
N SER A 228 12.45 -11.30 30.03
CA SER A 228 13.73 -10.66 29.68
C SER A 228 14.82 -11.63 29.16
N GLY A 229 14.45 -12.88 28.90
CA GLY A 229 15.33 -13.97 28.47
C GLY A 229 15.27 -14.20 26.97
N GLN A 230 15.32 -15.47 26.56
CA GLN A 230 15.22 -15.85 25.15
C GLN A 230 14.28 -17.04 24.94
N ILE A 231 13.47 -16.99 23.88
CA ILE A 231 12.75 -18.16 23.36
C ILE A 231 13.23 -18.45 21.95
N MET A 232 13.59 -19.70 21.67
CA MET A 232 14.13 -20.12 20.37
C MET A 232 13.37 -21.33 19.84
N LEU A 233 12.76 -21.21 18.66
CA LEU A 233 12.07 -22.30 17.97
C LEU A 233 12.76 -22.60 16.64
N GLY A 234 13.29 -23.81 16.50
CA GLY A 234 14.01 -24.25 15.30
C GLY A 234 13.46 -25.55 14.75
N SER A 235 12.84 -25.52 13.57
CA SER A 235 12.31 -26.71 12.90
C SER A 235 13.20 -27.15 11.74
N VAL A 236 13.81 -28.32 11.87
CA VAL A 236 14.78 -28.91 10.95
C VAL A 236 14.14 -30.10 10.23
N ALA A 237 14.32 -30.19 8.90
CA ALA A 237 13.80 -31.29 8.08
C ALA A 237 14.89 -32.00 7.25
N SER A 238 16.16 -31.64 7.45
CA SER A 238 17.31 -32.29 6.80
C SER A 238 18.41 -32.63 7.81
N PRO A 239 19.24 -33.65 7.54
CA PRO A 239 20.45 -33.87 8.33
C PRO A 239 21.35 -32.64 8.35
N GLY A 240 22.01 -32.39 9.48
CA GLY A 240 22.96 -31.30 9.62
C GLY A 240 23.16 -30.85 11.08
N LEU A 241 24.15 -30.00 11.29
CA LEU A 241 24.49 -29.47 12.60
C LEU A 241 23.85 -28.09 12.80
N VAL A 242 23.03 -27.96 13.84
CA VAL A 242 22.62 -26.66 14.38
C VAL A 242 23.64 -26.26 15.44
N SER A 243 24.46 -25.26 15.15
CA SER A 243 25.57 -24.87 16.02
C SER A 243 25.13 -23.91 17.12
N PHE A 244 25.76 -24.03 18.29
CA PHE A 244 25.58 -23.10 19.41
C PHE A 244 26.61 -21.98 19.36
N GLU A 245 26.14 -20.75 19.52
CA GLU A 245 26.99 -19.56 19.65
C GLU A 245 26.59 -18.82 20.93
N PRO A 246 27.30 -19.06 22.06
CA PRO A 246 27.06 -18.34 23.31
C PRO A 246 27.32 -16.84 23.16
N THR A 247 26.48 -16.03 23.80
CA THR A 247 26.58 -14.58 23.82
C THR A 247 26.50 -14.06 25.27
N PRO A 248 26.93 -12.83 25.56
CA PRO A 248 26.74 -12.23 26.89
C PRO A 248 25.28 -12.17 27.36
N LEU A 249 24.32 -12.25 26.44
CA LEU A 249 22.89 -12.17 26.69
C LEU A 249 22.16 -13.51 26.48
N GLY A 250 22.88 -14.63 26.36
CA GLY A 250 22.32 -15.98 26.21
C GLY A 250 22.98 -16.80 25.09
N MET A 251 22.21 -17.33 24.15
CA MET A 251 22.68 -18.20 23.06
C MET A 251 22.04 -17.81 21.72
N ASN A 252 22.80 -17.96 20.64
CA ASN A 252 22.31 -17.96 19.26
C ASN A 252 22.41 -19.36 18.66
N LEU A 253 21.50 -19.70 17.74
CA LEU A 253 21.52 -20.96 17.00
C LEU A 253 21.87 -20.68 15.53
N LYS A 254 22.88 -21.37 14.99
CA LYS A 254 23.26 -21.26 13.58
C LYS A 254 22.79 -22.48 12.80
N TYR A 255 22.16 -22.24 11.67
CA TYR A 255 21.57 -23.28 10.82
C TYR A 255 22.29 -23.37 9.46
N ASP A 256 23.54 -22.91 9.36
CA ASP A 256 24.30 -22.84 8.10
C ASP A 256 24.46 -24.21 7.42
N ASN A 257 24.36 -25.30 8.19
CA ASN A 257 24.47 -26.67 7.71
C ASN A 257 23.10 -27.36 7.54
N ILE A 258 21.99 -26.62 7.60
CA ILE A 258 20.63 -27.14 7.41
C ILE A 258 20.13 -26.73 6.03
N GLN A 259 19.71 -27.72 5.23
CA GLN A 259 19.21 -27.50 3.87
C GLN A 259 17.70 -27.31 3.82
N ASN A 260 16.95 -28.11 4.59
CA ASN A 260 15.49 -28.07 4.63
C ASN A 260 15.01 -27.84 6.06
N PHE A 261 13.99 -27.01 6.18
CA PHE A 261 13.34 -26.69 7.46
C PHE A 261 11.94 -27.31 7.50
N GLY A 262 11.50 -27.70 8.70
CA GLY A 262 10.17 -28.25 8.94
C GLY A 262 9.15 -27.15 9.30
N ASN A 263 7.97 -27.54 9.76
CA ASN A 263 6.89 -26.58 10.04
C ASN A 263 6.86 -26.13 11.50
N ILE A 264 6.51 -24.87 11.72
CA ILE A 264 6.22 -24.31 13.05
C ILE A 264 4.79 -23.76 13.03
N VAL A 265 3.94 -24.28 13.91
CA VAL A 265 2.55 -23.83 14.06
C VAL A 265 2.33 -23.34 15.48
N VAL A 266 1.79 -22.13 15.61
CA VAL A 266 1.35 -21.54 16.89
C VAL A 266 -0.14 -21.29 16.79
N SER A 267 -0.94 -22.05 17.54
CA SER A 267 -2.40 -22.05 17.41
C SER A 267 -3.15 -22.12 18.74
N ASP A 268 -4.48 -21.97 18.66
CA ASP A 268 -5.42 -22.24 19.75
C ASP A 268 -5.17 -21.41 21.02
N GLY A 269 -4.81 -20.14 20.85
CA GLY A 269 -4.50 -19.18 21.91
C GLY A 269 -3.09 -19.30 22.48
N SER A 270 -2.21 -20.09 21.86
CA SER A 270 -0.82 -20.23 22.28
C SER A 270 -0.08 -18.89 22.36
N ARG A 271 0.69 -18.70 23.44
CA ARG A 271 1.49 -17.50 23.67
C ARG A 271 2.97 -17.80 23.83
N ILE A 272 3.80 -17.04 23.12
CA ILE A 272 5.25 -16.96 23.30
C ILE A 272 5.54 -15.62 23.96
N ASP A 273 6.09 -15.61 25.18
CA ASP A 273 6.25 -14.37 25.96
C ASP A 273 7.66 -14.22 26.53
N THR A 274 8.32 -13.13 26.15
CA THR A 274 9.62 -12.71 26.69
C THR A 274 9.55 -11.36 27.41
N SER A 275 8.35 -10.80 27.60
CA SER A 275 8.12 -9.48 28.19
C SER A 275 8.77 -9.33 29.57
N GLY A 276 9.26 -8.14 29.87
CA GLY A 276 9.96 -7.86 31.13
C GLY A 276 10.65 -6.50 31.14
N ILE A 277 11.49 -6.25 32.15
CA ILE A 277 12.20 -4.96 32.34
C ILE A 277 12.94 -4.54 31.07
N GLY A 278 13.51 -5.48 30.33
CA GLY A 278 14.23 -5.22 29.09
C GLY A 278 13.76 -6.01 27.90
N GLY A 279 12.49 -6.47 27.84
CA GLY A 279 11.90 -7.20 26.70
C GLY A 279 12.81 -8.27 26.06
N GLY A 280 12.60 -9.55 26.35
CA GLY A 280 13.52 -10.60 25.87
C GLY A 280 13.45 -10.87 24.35
N ARG A 281 14.26 -11.82 23.90
CA ARG A 281 14.44 -12.16 22.48
C ARG A 281 13.60 -13.36 22.07
N VAL A 282 12.92 -13.28 20.92
CA VAL A 282 12.32 -14.45 20.28
C VAL A 282 13.04 -14.72 18.95
N GLU A 283 13.38 -15.97 18.69
CA GLU A 283 13.94 -16.43 17.42
C GLU A 283 13.14 -17.62 16.89
N ILE A 284 12.62 -17.52 15.67
CA ILE A 284 11.84 -18.58 15.02
C ILE A 284 12.47 -18.88 13.65
N ARG A 285 12.81 -20.15 13.43
CA ARG A 285 13.34 -20.61 12.15
C ARG A 285 12.65 -21.89 11.68
N GLY A 286 11.98 -21.83 10.54
CA GLY A 286 11.21 -22.94 9.96
C GLY A 286 11.09 -22.84 8.44
N GLY A 287 10.44 -23.81 7.81
CA GLY A 287 10.04 -23.75 6.41
C GLY A 287 8.73 -22.97 6.29
N TYR A 288 7.68 -23.51 6.90
CA TYR A 288 6.39 -22.83 7.02
C TYR A 288 6.16 -22.47 8.49
N VAL A 289 6.06 -21.16 8.75
CA VAL A 289 5.76 -20.63 10.08
C VAL A 289 4.36 -20.03 10.03
N THR A 290 3.42 -20.59 10.81
CA THR A 290 2.03 -20.13 10.84
C THR A 290 1.60 -19.82 12.26
N LEU A 291 1.10 -18.59 12.46
CA LEU A 291 0.38 -18.17 13.65
C LEU A 291 -1.10 -18.11 13.30
N SER A 292 -1.93 -18.85 14.03
CA SER A 292 -3.37 -18.96 13.80
C SER A 292 -4.07 -18.92 15.16
N ASN A 293 -4.50 -17.74 15.59
CA ASN A 293 -4.88 -17.49 16.99
C ASN A 293 -3.70 -17.75 17.95
N GLY A 294 -2.56 -17.15 17.64
CA GLY A 294 -1.31 -17.27 18.39
C GLY A 294 -0.67 -15.91 18.64
N GLN A 295 -0.03 -15.73 19.78
CA GLN A 295 0.53 -14.46 20.27
C GLN A 295 2.05 -14.56 20.49
N ILE A 296 2.81 -13.56 20.07
CA ILE A 296 4.24 -13.44 20.38
C ILE A 296 4.51 -12.05 20.96
N TYR A 297 4.94 -12.01 22.22
CA TYR A 297 5.19 -10.76 22.95
C TYR A 297 6.63 -10.65 23.45
N GLY A 298 7.20 -9.47 23.25
CA GLY A 298 8.50 -9.05 23.77
C GLY A 298 8.44 -7.63 24.31
N VAL A 299 7.48 -7.35 25.19
CA VAL A 299 7.19 -5.99 25.67
C VAL A 299 8.27 -5.50 26.62
N THR A 300 8.72 -4.25 26.41
CA THR A 300 9.73 -3.57 27.23
C THR A 300 9.04 -2.76 28.33
N LEU A 301 9.14 -3.23 29.57
CA LEU A 301 8.42 -2.67 30.72
C LEU A 301 9.25 -1.73 31.60
N GLY A 302 10.57 -1.69 31.40
CA GLY A 302 11.50 -0.98 32.28
C GLY A 302 12.49 -0.10 31.52
N ASN A 303 13.66 0.09 32.10
CA ASN A 303 14.71 0.98 31.60
C ASN A 303 15.84 0.26 30.87
N ILE A 304 15.65 -1.03 30.56
CA ILE A 304 16.60 -1.82 29.76
C ILE A 304 16.00 -1.95 28.36
N ASP A 305 16.85 -1.90 27.33
CA ASP A 305 16.39 -2.00 25.95
C ASP A 305 15.92 -3.41 25.60
N GLY A 306 14.79 -3.49 24.89
CA GLY A 306 14.21 -4.67 24.28
C GLY A 306 15.12 -5.34 23.25
N ARG A 307 15.07 -6.67 23.17
CA ARG A 307 15.96 -7.48 22.32
C ARG A 307 15.34 -7.94 20.99
N GLY A 308 14.01 -7.84 20.87
CA GLY A 308 13.28 -8.02 19.61
C GLY A 308 12.88 -9.46 19.25
N ILE A 309 12.28 -9.60 18.08
CA ILE A 309 11.71 -10.84 17.53
C ILE A 309 12.26 -11.03 16.11
N ASP A 310 12.90 -12.17 15.86
CA ASP A 310 13.38 -12.54 14.53
C ASP A 310 12.68 -13.80 14.03
N ILE A 311 12.10 -13.72 12.83
CA ILE A 311 11.42 -14.83 12.17
C ILE A 311 12.07 -15.05 10.80
N SER A 312 12.56 -16.27 10.57
CA SER A 312 13.13 -16.71 9.29
C SER A 312 12.36 -17.91 8.75
N ALA A 313 11.79 -17.78 7.55
CA ALA A 313 10.97 -18.81 6.95
C ALA A 313 11.14 -18.92 5.43
N GLN A 314 10.58 -19.97 4.83
CA GLN A 314 10.19 -19.92 3.41
C GLN A 314 8.88 -19.15 3.26
N GLN A 315 7.89 -19.50 4.07
CA GLN A 315 6.61 -18.80 4.14
C GLN A 315 6.26 -18.48 5.60
N PHE A 316 5.84 -17.25 5.84
CA PHE A 316 5.32 -16.79 7.12
C PHE A 316 3.87 -16.33 6.96
N ARG A 317 2.97 -16.88 7.78
CA ARG A 317 1.56 -16.49 7.83
C ARG A 317 1.14 -16.13 9.25
N LEU A 318 0.41 -15.03 9.36
CA LEU A 318 -0.26 -14.59 10.58
C LEU A 318 -1.75 -14.42 10.27
N GLN A 319 -2.63 -15.11 11.01
CA GLN A 319 -4.08 -15.09 10.80
C GLN A 319 -4.88 -15.36 12.07
N ASP A 320 -6.20 -15.24 11.99
CA ASP A 320 -7.16 -15.69 13.01
C ASP A 320 -6.90 -15.09 14.41
N GLU A 321 -6.89 -13.76 14.54
CA GLU A 321 -6.65 -13.03 15.82
C GLU A 321 -5.21 -13.13 16.36
N SER A 322 -4.26 -13.60 15.54
CA SER A 322 -2.85 -13.58 15.91
C SER A 322 -2.27 -12.17 16.08
N GLN A 323 -1.28 -12.04 16.97
CA GLN A 323 -0.59 -10.78 17.22
C GLN A 323 0.91 -11.00 17.50
N ILE A 324 1.75 -10.13 16.95
CA ILE A 324 3.18 -9.99 17.31
C ILE A 324 3.39 -8.58 17.85
N SER A 325 3.94 -8.45 19.06
CA SER A 325 4.06 -7.15 19.74
C SER A 325 5.35 -7.02 20.56
N THR A 326 6.11 -5.95 20.33
CA THR A 326 7.30 -5.56 21.14
C THR A 326 7.16 -4.16 21.73
N LEU A 327 5.94 -3.80 22.13
CA LEU A 327 5.61 -2.48 22.68
C LEU A 327 6.60 -1.98 23.73
N THR A 328 6.77 -0.67 23.76
CA THR A 328 7.59 0.03 24.75
C THR A 328 6.71 0.76 25.74
N LEU A 329 6.69 0.26 26.98
CA LEU A 329 5.92 0.83 28.10
C LEU A 329 6.83 1.44 29.18
N GLY A 330 8.14 1.24 29.07
CA GLY A 330 9.16 1.79 29.96
C GLY A 330 10.05 2.86 29.32
N GLU A 331 11.18 3.14 29.97
CA GLU A 331 12.18 4.13 29.52
C GLU A 331 13.18 3.56 28.51
N GLY A 332 13.40 2.24 28.51
CA GLY A 332 14.28 1.55 27.57
C GLY A 332 13.68 1.52 26.17
N ALA A 333 14.52 1.38 25.14
CA ALA A 333 14.07 1.24 23.76
C ALA A 333 13.32 -0.09 23.55
N GLY A 334 12.32 -0.10 22.68
CA GLY A 334 11.63 -1.31 22.25
C GLY A 334 12.48 -2.22 21.38
N GLY A 335 12.16 -3.51 21.39
CA GLY A 335 12.81 -4.50 20.53
C GLY A 335 12.31 -4.42 19.08
N ASP A 336 13.22 -4.59 18.12
CA ASP A 336 12.87 -4.68 16.70
C ASP A 336 12.08 -5.97 16.38
N VAL A 337 11.29 -5.97 15.30
CA VAL A 337 10.69 -7.17 14.71
C VAL A 337 11.20 -7.33 13.29
N ASN A 338 11.96 -8.40 13.03
CA ASN A 338 12.47 -8.72 11.69
C ASN A 338 11.84 -10.01 11.16
N ILE A 339 11.19 -9.93 10.01
CA ILE A 339 10.56 -11.05 9.32
C ILE A 339 11.26 -11.22 7.98
N HIS A 340 11.94 -12.35 7.81
CA HIS A 340 12.58 -12.75 6.57
C HIS A 340 11.90 -14.02 6.04
N ALA A 341 11.20 -13.93 4.91
CA ALA A 341 10.60 -15.08 4.26
C ALA A 341 11.03 -15.17 2.80
N THR A 342 11.58 -16.29 2.34
CA THR A 342 12.10 -16.36 0.96
C THR A 342 11.01 -16.32 -0.13
N ASP A 343 9.75 -16.61 0.21
CA ASP A 343 8.62 -16.63 -0.72
C ASP A 343 7.50 -15.67 -0.30
N LEU A 344 6.85 -15.89 0.86
CA LEU A 344 5.63 -15.16 1.24
C LEU A 344 5.66 -14.70 2.69
N VAL A 345 5.29 -13.43 2.90
CA VAL A 345 4.76 -12.92 4.17
C VAL A 345 3.28 -12.57 3.96
N GLU A 346 2.40 -13.20 4.73
CA GLU A 346 0.96 -12.90 4.71
C GLU A 346 0.49 -12.48 6.11
N LEU A 347 -0.01 -11.25 6.22
CA LEU A 347 -0.62 -10.69 7.42
C LEU A 347 -2.12 -10.55 7.19
N ARG A 348 -2.90 -11.39 7.86
CA ARG A 348 -4.35 -11.47 7.69
C ARG A 348 -5.06 -11.06 8.97
N GLY A 349 -5.88 -10.02 8.86
CA GLY A 349 -6.72 -9.57 9.98
C GLY A 349 -7.98 -10.41 10.14
N ILE A 350 -8.91 -9.87 10.93
CA ILE A 350 -10.12 -10.56 11.40
C ILE A 350 -11.40 -10.12 10.66
N GLY A 351 -11.24 -9.46 9.52
CA GLY A 351 -12.32 -9.09 8.62
C GLY A 351 -12.59 -7.59 8.53
N LEU A 352 -13.16 -7.19 7.39
CA LEU A 352 -13.45 -5.80 7.05
C LEU A 352 -14.38 -5.10 8.05
N VAL A 353 -15.40 -5.78 8.58
CA VAL A 353 -16.38 -5.18 9.51
C VAL A 353 -15.68 -4.75 10.81
N ARG A 354 -14.83 -5.61 11.36
CA ARG A 354 -14.04 -5.32 12.56
C ARG A 354 -13.07 -4.18 12.30
N TYR A 355 -12.38 -4.20 11.17
CA TYR A 355 -11.50 -3.12 10.74
C TYR A 355 -12.21 -1.76 10.65
N GLN A 356 -13.39 -1.70 10.03
CA GLN A 356 -14.16 -0.46 9.93
C GLN A 356 -14.67 0.03 11.29
N GLN A 357 -15.10 -0.88 12.17
CA GLN A 357 -15.48 -0.55 13.56
C GLN A 357 -14.30 0.01 14.35
N PHE A 358 -13.14 -0.65 14.26
CA PHE A 358 -11.90 -0.22 14.89
C PHE A 358 -11.52 1.20 14.46
N LEU A 359 -11.49 1.45 13.16
CA LEU A 359 -11.19 2.77 12.61
C LEU A 359 -12.21 3.84 13.02
N THR A 360 -13.50 3.49 13.01
CA THR A 360 -14.56 4.41 13.43
C THR A 360 -14.39 4.81 14.90
N ASN A 361 -14.13 3.83 15.77
CA ASN A 361 -13.88 4.08 17.17
C ASN A 361 -12.65 4.98 17.35
N TYR A 362 -11.54 4.66 16.68
CA TYR A 362 -10.32 5.46 16.73
C TYR A 362 -10.52 6.90 16.23
N LEU A 363 -11.28 7.11 15.15
CA LEU A 363 -11.58 8.44 14.62
C LEU A 363 -12.43 9.29 15.58
N ILE A 364 -13.35 8.66 16.32
CA ILE A 364 -14.26 9.34 17.26
C ILE A 364 -13.61 9.58 18.62
N SER A 365 -13.01 8.54 19.21
CA SER A 365 -12.46 8.62 20.58
C SER A 365 -11.03 9.15 20.62
N GLY A 366 -10.26 8.97 19.55
CA GLY A 366 -8.82 9.24 19.52
C GLY A 366 -7.96 8.23 20.28
N THR A 367 -8.59 7.32 21.02
CA THR A 367 -7.93 6.30 21.85
C THR A 367 -7.84 4.96 21.11
N LEU A 368 -6.78 4.20 21.41
CA LEU A 368 -6.51 2.91 20.78
C LEU A 368 -6.06 1.91 21.86
N ASN A 369 -6.65 0.72 21.86
CA ASN A 369 -6.13 -0.41 22.63
C ASN A 369 -5.06 -1.10 21.77
N PRO A 370 -3.77 -1.08 22.16
CA PRO A 370 -2.72 -1.71 21.35
C PRO A 370 -2.86 -3.24 21.29
N PHE A 371 -3.55 -3.85 22.25
CA PHE A 371 -3.84 -5.29 22.27
C PHE A 371 -5.17 -5.67 21.59
N ASP A 372 -5.73 -4.79 20.75
CA ASP A 372 -6.89 -5.16 19.93
C ASP A 372 -6.46 -6.18 18.85
N PRO A 373 -7.19 -7.29 18.66
CA PRO A 373 -6.81 -8.34 17.70
C PRO A 373 -6.84 -7.91 16.22
N THR A 374 -7.33 -6.71 15.93
CA THR A 374 -7.21 -6.08 14.60
C THR A 374 -5.75 -5.63 14.33
N ILE A 375 -4.97 -5.34 15.37
CA ILE A 375 -3.55 -4.99 15.30
C ILE A 375 -2.73 -6.28 15.36
N VAL A 376 -2.17 -6.67 14.22
CA VAL A 376 -1.52 -7.97 14.06
C VAL A 376 0.00 -7.91 14.26
N LEU A 377 0.62 -6.75 14.05
CA LEU A 377 2.08 -6.58 14.11
C LEU A 377 2.44 -5.16 14.58
N GLU A 378 3.07 -5.04 15.76
CA GLU A 378 3.39 -3.72 16.33
C GLU A 378 4.68 -3.67 17.16
N THR A 379 5.34 -2.50 17.15
CA THR A 379 6.52 -2.19 17.98
C THR A 379 6.39 -0.85 18.74
N GLY A 380 5.19 -0.25 18.73
CA GLY A 380 4.92 1.12 19.18
C GLY A 380 5.33 1.45 20.62
N THR A 381 5.28 2.73 20.98
CA THR A 381 5.66 3.22 22.33
C THR A 381 4.54 4.02 22.97
N PHE A 382 4.33 3.80 24.27
CA PHE A 382 3.36 4.52 25.10
C PHE A 382 4.03 5.17 26.32
N SER A 383 5.35 5.39 26.24
CA SER A 383 6.17 5.93 27.33
C SER A 383 7.29 6.83 26.77
N SER A 384 8.37 7.03 27.52
CA SER A 384 9.54 7.83 27.11
C SER A 384 10.56 7.07 26.26
N GLY A 385 10.59 5.73 26.37
CA GLY A 385 11.42 4.88 25.52
C GLY A 385 11.00 4.94 24.04
N VAL A 386 11.95 4.85 23.13
CA VAL A 386 11.66 4.82 21.68
C VAL A 386 11.13 3.45 21.27
N ALA A 387 10.21 3.40 20.31
CA ALA A 387 9.70 2.16 19.74
C ALA A 387 10.78 1.43 18.90
N GLY A 388 10.68 0.10 18.86
CA GLY A 388 11.49 -0.73 17.96
C GLY A 388 11.09 -0.57 16.49
N ASN A 389 11.92 -1.03 15.57
CA ASN A 389 11.67 -1.01 14.13
C ASN A 389 10.98 -2.29 13.66
N ILE A 390 10.32 -2.23 12.52
CA ILE A 390 9.80 -3.41 11.80
C ILE A 390 10.53 -3.53 10.47
N ALA A 391 11.13 -4.69 10.20
CA ALA A 391 11.71 -5.02 8.89
C ALA A 391 11.03 -6.28 8.32
N ILE A 392 10.55 -6.18 7.08
CA ILE A 392 9.95 -7.29 6.34
C ILE A 392 10.69 -7.45 5.02
N ASP A 393 11.38 -8.58 4.83
CA ASP A 393 12.05 -8.95 3.59
C ASP A 393 11.41 -10.22 3.04
N SER A 394 10.80 -10.15 1.84
CA SER A 394 10.18 -11.31 1.19
C SER A 394 10.16 -11.26 -0.32
N PHE A 395 9.72 -12.32 -1.01
CA PHE A 395 9.39 -12.21 -2.43
C PHE A 395 8.03 -11.53 -2.63
N ARG A 396 7.02 -11.88 -1.82
CA ARG A 396 5.70 -11.24 -1.80
C ARG A 396 5.26 -10.93 -0.37
N LEU A 397 4.79 -9.69 -0.17
CA LEU A 397 4.08 -9.27 1.03
C LEU A 397 2.59 -9.05 0.71
N LEU A 398 1.72 -9.71 1.46
CA LEU A 398 0.27 -9.51 1.41
C LEU A 398 -0.24 -9.10 2.80
N VAL A 399 -0.81 -7.90 2.89
CA VAL A 399 -1.49 -7.40 4.10
C VAL A 399 -2.98 -7.25 3.77
N ASN A 400 -3.83 -8.06 4.39
CA ASN A 400 -5.23 -8.15 3.97
C ASN A 400 -6.24 -8.36 5.12
N ASN A 401 -7.52 -8.37 4.73
CA ASN A 401 -8.63 -8.79 5.59
C ASN A 401 -8.72 -8.02 6.92
N GLY A 402 -8.45 -6.71 6.90
CA GLY A 402 -8.52 -5.86 8.09
C GLY A 402 -7.28 -5.85 8.98
N ALA A 403 -6.15 -6.45 8.54
CA ALA A 403 -4.91 -6.40 9.31
C ALA A 403 -4.44 -4.96 9.53
N ILE A 404 -3.96 -4.65 10.74
CA ILE A 404 -3.27 -3.40 11.05
C ILE A 404 -1.86 -3.72 11.53
N ALA A 405 -0.86 -3.09 10.92
CA ALA A 405 0.54 -3.19 11.31
C ALA A 405 1.17 -1.80 11.48
N GLY A 406 2.15 -1.65 12.37
CA GLY A 406 2.79 -0.35 12.52
C GLY A 406 3.64 -0.13 13.77
N THR A 407 4.20 1.07 13.86
CA THR A 407 5.15 1.46 14.93
C THR A 407 4.69 2.71 15.67
N ALA A 408 3.38 2.94 15.74
CA ALA A 408 2.78 4.18 16.22
C ALA A 408 3.25 4.58 17.64
N THR A 409 3.29 5.89 17.91
CA THR A 409 3.59 6.42 19.24
C THR A 409 2.37 7.03 19.93
N GLY A 410 2.15 6.60 21.18
CA GLY A 410 1.22 7.15 22.15
C GLY A 410 1.91 7.85 23.33
N GLY A 411 3.21 8.15 23.24
CA GLY A 411 4.01 8.66 24.36
C GLY A 411 4.95 9.84 24.01
N THR A 412 5.95 10.07 24.85
CA THR A 412 7.01 11.07 24.58
C THR A 412 8.18 10.47 23.79
N GLY A 413 8.32 9.14 23.78
CA GLY A 413 9.22 8.40 22.91
C GLY A 413 8.76 8.41 21.44
N ASN A 414 9.71 8.37 20.53
CA ASN A 414 9.42 8.35 19.08
C ASN A 414 8.97 6.96 18.61
N GLY A 415 8.11 6.93 17.60
CA GLY A 415 7.77 5.73 16.83
C GLY A 415 8.98 5.19 16.05
N GLY A 416 9.01 3.89 15.84
CA GLY A 416 10.09 3.21 15.12
C GLY A 416 9.90 3.25 13.60
N LYS A 417 10.91 2.84 12.84
CA LYS A 417 10.80 2.79 11.37
C LYS A 417 10.18 1.47 10.91
N MET A 418 9.36 1.49 9.85
CA MET A 418 8.98 0.29 9.09
C MET A 418 9.72 0.25 7.75
N THR A 419 10.38 -0.87 7.46
CA THR A 419 11.05 -1.14 6.17
C THR A 419 10.49 -2.40 5.55
N ILE A 420 10.01 -2.29 4.31
CA ILE A 420 9.44 -3.39 3.53
C ILE A 420 10.27 -3.55 2.27
N ARG A 421 10.80 -4.75 2.04
CA ARG A 421 11.43 -5.14 0.78
C ARG A 421 10.74 -6.37 0.23
N ALA A 422 10.06 -6.24 -0.90
CA ALA A 422 9.48 -7.38 -1.58
C ALA A 422 9.28 -7.12 -3.06
N ASN A 423 9.33 -8.13 -3.92
CA ASN A 423 9.06 -7.94 -5.35
C ASN A 423 7.63 -7.45 -5.59
N ALA A 424 6.67 -7.95 -4.83
CA ALA A 424 5.29 -7.47 -4.84
C ALA A 424 4.78 -7.18 -3.43
N VAL A 425 4.19 -6.00 -3.24
CA VAL A 425 3.52 -5.58 -1.99
C VAL A 425 2.06 -5.28 -2.29
N GLU A 426 1.15 -6.00 -1.62
CA GLU A 426 -0.29 -5.81 -1.75
C GLU A 426 -0.92 -5.49 -0.39
N ILE A 427 -1.59 -4.34 -0.30
CA ILE A 427 -2.32 -3.88 0.90
C ILE A 427 -3.80 -3.76 0.51
N ILE A 428 -4.62 -4.68 1.00
CA ILE A 428 -6.01 -4.86 0.56
C ILE A 428 -6.93 -4.83 1.77
N SER A 429 -7.75 -3.78 1.90
CA SER A 429 -8.65 -3.62 3.05
C SER A 429 -7.93 -3.74 4.40
N ALA A 430 -6.75 -3.16 4.50
CA ALA A 430 -5.84 -3.30 5.63
C ALA A 430 -5.02 -2.01 5.81
N ALA A 431 -4.35 -1.82 6.94
CA ALA A 431 -3.59 -0.62 7.22
C ALA A 431 -2.15 -0.88 7.67
N ILE A 432 -1.25 -0.03 7.20
CA ILE A 432 0.06 0.22 7.79
C ILE A 432 0.04 1.62 8.40
N ASN A 433 0.36 1.75 9.69
CA ASN A 433 0.31 3.04 10.38
C ASN A 433 1.49 3.27 11.35
N ASN A 434 2.34 4.25 11.06
CA ASN A 434 3.47 4.66 11.91
C ASN A 434 3.25 6.06 12.52
N GLY A 435 2.00 6.50 12.63
CA GLY A 435 1.64 7.84 13.08
C GLY A 435 1.74 8.05 14.59
N THR A 436 1.07 9.09 15.07
CA THR A 436 0.90 9.35 16.49
C THR A 436 -0.57 9.18 16.90
N LEU A 437 -0.80 8.74 18.13
CA LEU A 437 -2.14 8.61 18.70
C LEU A 437 -2.63 9.95 19.26
N ALA A 438 -3.94 10.06 19.52
CA ALA A 438 -4.56 11.32 19.92
C ALA A 438 -4.75 11.37 21.44
N GLU A 439 -3.75 11.86 22.16
CA GLU A 439 -3.86 12.19 23.58
C GLU A 439 -3.15 13.51 23.89
N ARG A 440 -3.55 14.15 24.99
CA ARG A 440 -2.90 15.38 25.47
C ARG A 440 -1.46 15.02 25.87
N GLU A 441 -0.50 15.88 25.51
CA GLU A 441 0.91 15.80 25.94
C GLU A 441 1.79 14.75 25.24
N ILE A 442 1.27 14.03 24.23
CA ILE A 442 2.11 13.23 23.32
C ILE A 442 3.02 14.17 22.51
N THR A 443 4.33 14.03 22.69
CA THR A 443 5.37 14.80 21.99
C THR A 443 6.28 13.93 21.11
N GLY A 444 6.17 12.60 21.25
CA GLY A 444 6.88 11.64 20.41
C GLY A 444 6.50 11.80 18.94
N ARG A 445 7.50 11.68 18.05
CA ARG A 445 7.30 11.75 16.59
C ARG A 445 6.86 10.41 16.03
N GLY A 446 6.02 10.42 14.99
CA GLY A 446 5.71 9.24 14.20
C GLY A 446 6.95 8.66 13.51
N GLY A 447 6.88 7.38 13.18
CA GLY A 447 7.93 6.65 12.47
C GLY A 447 7.84 6.77 10.96
N ASP A 448 8.98 6.60 10.29
CA ASP A 448 9.08 6.57 8.82
C ASP A 448 8.61 5.21 8.25
N ILE A 449 8.11 5.22 7.02
CA ILE A 449 7.75 4.03 6.24
C ILE A 449 8.57 4.02 4.95
N ASN A 450 9.37 2.96 4.75
CA ASN A 450 10.15 2.73 3.55
C ASN A 450 9.67 1.46 2.84
N ILE A 451 9.29 1.57 1.57
CA ILE A 451 8.87 0.44 0.73
C ILE A 451 9.77 0.36 -0.50
N GLU A 452 10.50 -0.74 -0.65
CA GLU A 452 11.31 -1.09 -1.82
C GLU A 452 10.66 -2.29 -2.51
N THR A 453 10.21 -2.11 -3.76
CA THR A 453 9.45 -3.16 -4.47
C THR A 453 9.59 -3.09 -5.99
N GLU A 454 9.09 -4.10 -6.71
CA GLU A 454 8.78 -3.92 -8.13
C GLU A 454 7.39 -3.27 -8.28
N ARG A 455 6.38 -3.82 -7.58
CA ARG A 455 4.99 -3.38 -7.68
C ARG A 455 4.37 -3.20 -6.30
N LEU A 456 3.88 -1.99 -6.02
CA LEU A 456 3.04 -1.68 -4.87
C LEU A 456 1.58 -1.53 -5.31
N THR A 457 0.68 -2.30 -4.72
CA THR A 457 -0.76 -2.13 -4.89
C THR A 457 -1.43 -1.85 -3.54
N VAL A 458 -2.11 -0.71 -3.43
CA VAL A 458 -2.96 -0.34 -2.29
C VAL A 458 -4.39 -0.23 -2.81
N ARG A 459 -5.31 -1.05 -2.29
CA ARG A 459 -6.69 -1.09 -2.81
C ARG A 459 -7.74 -1.49 -1.79
N ASP A 460 -8.99 -1.27 -2.17
CA ASP A 460 -10.16 -1.77 -1.43
C ASP A 460 -10.17 -1.30 0.03
N GLY A 461 -9.95 -0.01 0.28
CA GLY A 461 -9.82 0.56 1.62
C GLY A 461 -8.46 0.32 2.28
N GLY A 462 -7.45 -0.08 1.51
CA GLY A 462 -6.07 -0.19 1.97
C GLY A 462 -5.46 1.17 2.34
N VAL A 463 -4.69 1.22 3.43
CA VAL A 463 -4.08 2.45 3.94
C VAL A 463 -2.59 2.27 4.22
N VAL A 464 -1.75 3.19 3.75
CA VAL A 464 -0.35 3.33 4.17
C VAL A 464 -0.18 4.72 4.75
N ALA A 465 0.10 4.82 6.05
CA ALA A 465 -0.01 6.10 6.73
C ALA A 465 1.07 6.34 7.79
N SER A 466 1.50 7.60 7.90
CA SER A 466 2.14 8.14 9.10
C SER A 466 1.39 9.41 9.47
N VAL A 467 0.25 9.29 10.16
CA VAL A 467 -0.61 10.45 10.47
C VAL A 467 -0.34 10.90 11.90
N THR A 468 -0.01 12.19 12.11
CA THR A 468 0.12 12.73 13.46
C THR A 468 -1.19 13.32 13.96
N ARG A 469 -1.58 13.00 15.19
CA ARG A 469 -2.71 13.60 15.93
C ARG A 469 -2.25 14.26 17.25
N SER A 470 -0.94 14.50 17.37
CA SER A 470 -0.29 15.02 18.56
C SER A 470 0.68 16.15 18.22
N GLN A 471 1.37 16.70 19.24
CA GLN A 471 2.36 17.75 19.02
C GLN A 471 3.64 17.23 18.33
N GLY A 472 3.85 15.91 18.31
CA GLY A 472 4.92 15.27 17.57
C GLY A 472 4.71 15.38 16.05
N ALA A 473 5.80 15.49 15.30
CA ALA A 473 5.74 15.45 13.84
C ALA A 473 5.36 14.05 13.34
N SER A 474 4.67 13.99 12.19
CA SER A 474 4.48 12.78 11.39
C SER A 474 5.81 12.31 10.78
N GLY A 475 5.94 11.00 10.55
CA GLY A 475 7.08 10.43 9.84
C GLY A 475 6.89 10.48 8.32
N ASN A 476 7.98 10.32 7.58
CA ASN A 476 7.99 10.38 6.12
C ASN A 476 7.62 9.02 5.50
N ILE A 477 7.10 9.04 4.27
CA ILE A 477 6.84 7.83 3.48
C ILE A 477 7.70 7.87 2.22
N ALA A 478 8.56 6.87 2.04
CA ALA A 478 9.42 6.72 0.86
C ALA A 478 9.08 5.41 0.14
N ILE A 479 8.67 5.50 -1.13
CA ILE A 479 8.30 4.35 -1.96
C ILE A 479 9.23 4.33 -3.18
N GLN A 480 9.96 3.24 -3.33
CA GLN A 480 10.79 2.95 -4.51
C GLN A 480 10.24 1.68 -5.18
N ALA A 481 9.51 1.85 -6.27
CA ALA A 481 8.85 0.77 -7.00
C ALA A 481 9.39 0.69 -8.44
N THR A 482 10.16 -0.34 -8.78
CA THR A 482 10.84 -0.40 -10.10
C THR A 482 9.89 -0.54 -11.30
N GLU A 483 8.62 -0.91 -11.08
CA GLU A 483 7.59 -1.04 -12.12
C GLU A 483 6.37 -0.14 -11.90
N SER A 484 5.64 -0.30 -10.79
CA SER A 484 4.42 0.50 -10.58
C SER A 484 4.06 0.74 -9.12
N VAL A 485 3.37 1.87 -8.90
CA VAL A 485 2.58 2.14 -7.71
C VAL A 485 1.13 2.34 -8.13
N GLU A 486 0.23 1.53 -7.59
CA GLU A 486 -1.18 1.50 -7.93
C GLU A 486 -2.02 1.72 -6.67
N VAL A 487 -2.68 2.87 -6.59
CA VAL A 487 -3.63 3.20 -5.52
C VAL A 487 -5.01 3.22 -6.14
N GLN A 488 -5.80 2.17 -5.93
CA GLN A 488 -7.01 1.95 -6.72
C GLN A 488 -8.17 1.43 -5.89
N ARG A 489 -9.38 1.81 -6.31
CA ARG A 489 -10.66 1.31 -5.78
C ARG A 489 -10.91 1.63 -4.31
N ASN A 490 -12.10 2.15 -4.05
CA ASN A 490 -12.67 2.19 -2.71
C ASN A 490 -13.72 1.10 -2.58
N LEU A 491 -13.81 0.48 -1.40
CA LEU A 491 -14.94 -0.40 -1.09
C LEU A 491 -16.20 0.46 -0.90
N PRO A 492 -17.31 0.17 -1.61
CA PRO A 492 -18.59 0.83 -1.37
C PRO A 492 -18.99 0.75 0.11
N GLY A 493 -19.43 1.87 0.68
CA GLY A 493 -19.80 1.92 2.10
C GLY A 493 -18.62 1.84 3.08
N SER A 494 -17.36 1.95 2.61
CA SER A 494 -16.21 2.08 3.50
C SER A 494 -16.23 3.41 4.25
N VAL A 495 -15.76 3.39 5.50
CA VAL A 495 -15.58 4.59 6.35
C VAL A 495 -14.33 5.38 5.97
N LEU A 496 -13.34 4.72 5.35
CA LEU A 496 -12.13 5.35 4.84
C LEU A 496 -11.95 5.06 3.35
N GLN A 497 -11.34 6.02 2.67
CA GLN A 497 -10.82 5.86 1.32
C GLN A 497 -9.48 5.12 1.33
N THR A 498 -9.17 4.40 0.25
CA THR A 498 -7.83 3.87 -0.01
C THR A 498 -6.86 5.04 -0.13
N LEU A 499 -5.80 5.03 0.68
CA LEU A 499 -5.00 6.23 0.92
C LEU A 499 -3.53 5.92 1.24
N ILE A 500 -2.61 6.69 0.65
CA ILE A 500 -1.25 6.86 1.15
C ILE A 500 -1.16 8.25 1.81
N SER A 501 -0.78 8.36 3.09
CA SER A 501 -0.87 9.66 3.79
C SER A 501 0.16 9.91 4.88
N ALA A 502 0.78 11.08 4.87
CA ALA A 502 1.67 11.59 5.93
C ALA A 502 1.11 12.89 6.54
N SER A 503 -0.19 12.91 6.80
CA SER A 503 -0.92 14.14 7.19
C SER A 503 -0.76 14.51 8.68
N SER A 504 -0.96 15.79 9.00
CA SER A 504 -1.10 16.31 10.36
C SER A 504 -2.54 16.64 10.69
N LEU A 505 -3.06 16.05 11.76
CA LEU A 505 -4.38 16.28 12.34
C LEU A 505 -4.27 16.75 13.80
N ASP A 506 -3.13 17.32 14.20
CA ASP A 506 -2.88 17.77 15.57
C ASP A 506 -3.90 18.84 16.02
N PRO A 507 -4.67 18.61 17.09
CA PRO A 507 -5.61 19.59 17.63
C PRO A 507 -4.93 20.90 18.09
N ASN A 508 -3.63 20.87 18.40
CA ASN A 508 -2.89 22.04 18.88
C ASN A 508 -2.16 22.82 17.76
N GLY A 509 -2.15 22.29 16.53
CA GLY A 509 -1.51 22.95 15.39
C GLY A 509 0.03 23.00 15.43
N ILE A 510 0.69 22.14 16.20
CA ILE A 510 2.14 22.11 16.38
C ILE A 510 2.78 21.03 15.51
N GLY A 511 2.27 19.79 15.57
CA GLY A 511 2.82 18.63 14.89
C GLY A 511 2.78 18.80 13.37
N ARG A 512 3.93 18.74 12.70
CA ARG A 512 4.01 18.88 11.22
C ARG A 512 3.65 17.57 10.52
N GLY A 513 3.10 17.68 9.31
CA GLY A 513 2.96 16.54 8.39
C GLY A 513 4.32 16.07 7.88
N GLY A 514 4.41 14.79 7.51
CA GLY A 514 5.58 14.20 6.89
C GLY A 514 5.56 14.34 5.37
N ASP A 515 6.73 14.17 4.76
CA ASP A 515 6.90 14.21 3.30
C ASP A 515 6.60 12.82 2.70
N ILE A 516 6.10 12.81 1.45
CA ILE A 516 5.92 11.60 0.66
C ILE A 516 6.79 11.67 -0.58
N THR A 517 7.66 10.66 -0.80
CA THR A 517 8.46 10.52 -2.02
C THR A 517 8.14 9.20 -2.72
N ILE A 518 7.85 9.26 -4.01
CA ILE A 518 7.54 8.09 -4.85
C ILE A 518 8.43 8.08 -6.09
N ASP A 519 9.23 7.02 -6.22
CA ASP A 519 10.07 6.73 -7.38
C ASP A 519 9.54 5.50 -8.11
N THR A 520 9.13 5.64 -9.38
CA THR A 520 8.58 4.51 -10.15
C THR A 520 8.69 4.66 -11.68
N LYS A 521 8.21 3.67 -12.45
CA LYS A 521 7.91 3.87 -13.87
C LYS A 521 6.52 4.45 -14.05
N ARG A 522 5.51 3.83 -13.42
CA ARG A 522 4.11 4.22 -13.54
C ARG A 522 3.46 4.41 -12.18
N LEU A 523 2.87 5.59 -11.96
CA LEU A 523 1.97 5.85 -10.84
C LEU A 523 0.53 5.93 -11.36
N SER A 524 -0.39 5.17 -10.77
CA SER A 524 -1.83 5.23 -11.07
C SER A 524 -2.62 5.41 -9.78
N VAL A 525 -3.37 6.51 -9.69
CA VAL A 525 -4.26 6.84 -8.57
C VAL A 525 -5.68 6.97 -9.13
N VAL A 526 -6.49 5.93 -8.93
CA VAL A 526 -7.77 5.76 -9.65
C VAL A 526 -8.94 5.35 -8.76
N ASP A 527 -10.16 5.61 -9.22
CA ASP A 527 -11.42 5.22 -8.57
C ASP A 527 -11.67 5.85 -7.18
N GLY A 528 -11.30 7.12 -7.02
CA GLY A 528 -11.57 7.94 -5.85
C GLY A 528 -10.57 7.81 -4.70
N THR A 529 -9.36 7.34 -5.00
CA THR A 529 -8.31 7.08 -4.01
C THR A 529 -7.32 8.23 -3.91
N GLY A 530 -6.44 8.22 -2.91
CA GLY A 530 -5.61 9.39 -2.62
C GLY A 530 -4.16 9.14 -2.26
N ILE A 531 -3.36 10.17 -2.49
CA ILE A 531 -2.04 10.36 -1.85
C ILE A 531 -2.02 11.77 -1.25
N ALA A 532 -1.75 11.90 0.05
CA ALA A 532 -1.86 13.19 0.74
C ALA A 532 -0.84 13.48 1.87
N THR A 533 -0.44 14.75 1.97
CA THR A 533 0.36 15.31 3.08
C THR A 533 -0.36 16.52 3.71
N ASN A 534 -1.64 16.33 4.04
CA ASN A 534 -2.53 17.40 4.46
C ASN A 534 -2.22 17.93 5.87
N THR A 535 -2.69 19.13 6.17
CA THR A 535 -2.79 19.67 7.53
C THR A 535 -4.24 20.01 7.87
N GLY A 536 -4.75 19.46 8.95
CA GLY A 536 -6.18 19.19 9.09
C GLY A 536 -6.64 18.17 8.04
N GLY A 537 -7.95 17.98 7.91
CA GLY A 537 -8.46 17.01 6.95
C GLY A 537 -9.98 16.96 6.88
N ALA A 538 -10.47 16.35 5.81
CA ALA A 538 -11.87 16.06 5.57
C ALA A 538 -12.03 14.63 5.02
N ILE A 539 -13.20 14.03 5.23
CA ILE A 539 -13.65 12.82 4.53
C ILE A 539 -14.86 13.22 3.70
N GLY A 540 -14.72 13.15 2.37
CA GLY A 540 -15.73 13.70 1.46
C GLY A 540 -15.93 15.19 1.69
N ASP A 541 -17.15 15.58 2.07
CA ASP A 541 -17.55 16.94 2.41
C ASP A 541 -17.64 17.21 3.93
N ILE A 542 -17.18 16.27 4.78
CA ILE A 542 -17.15 16.43 6.23
C ILE A 542 -15.73 16.80 6.68
N ILE A 543 -15.57 17.98 7.27
CA ILE A 543 -14.29 18.41 7.86
C ILE A 543 -14.08 17.67 9.19
N LEU A 544 -12.99 16.92 9.29
CA LEU A 544 -12.58 16.20 10.50
C LEU A 544 -11.76 17.07 11.45
N SER A 545 -10.89 17.89 10.88
CA SER A 545 -9.99 18.76 11.64
C SER A 545 -9.68 20.03 10.85
N THR A 546 -9.82 21.17 11.50
CA THR A 546 -9.36 22.49 11.03
C THR A 546 -8.06 22.91 11.72
N THR A 547 -7.36 21.97 12.34
CA THR A 547 -6.11 22.20 13.06
C THR A 547 -5.05 21.21 12.61
N GLY A 548 -3.81 21.66 12.60
CA GLY A 548 -2.64 20.87 12.23
C GLY A 548 -1.42 21.78 12.05
N GLY A 549 -0.22 21.23 12.21
CA GLY A 549 1.03 21.95 11.92
C GLY A 549 1.24 22.12 10.41
N ARG A 550 2.41 22.61 9.99
CA ARG A 550 2.74 22.75 8.56
C ARG A 550 2.60 21.40 7.83
N GLY A 551 1.99 21.40 6.64
CA GLY A 551 1.92 20.21 5.77
C GLY A 551 3.30 19.81 5.22
N GLY A 552 3.47 18.53 4.92
CA GLY A 552 4.67 18.01 4.25
C GLY A 552 4.56 18.09 2.72
N ASP A 553 5.67 17.89 2.03
CA ASP A 553 5.75 17.98 0.56
C ASP A 553 5.49 16.60 -0.10
N LEU A 554 4.97 16.62 -1.33
CA LEU A 554 4.74 15.43 -2.15
C LEU A 554 5.65 15.46 -3.38
N THR A 555 6.57 14.51 -3.48
CA THR A 555 7.49 14.35 -4.61
C THR A 555 7.23 13.05 -5.36
N ILE A 556 6.98 13.14 -6.66
CA ILE A 556 6.75 11.98 -7.54
C ILE A 556 7.73 12.05 -8.71
N ARG A 557 8.54 11.00 -8.89
CA ARG A 557 9.42 10.81 -10.05
C ARG A 557 9.02 9.52 -10.75
N ALA A 558 8.34 9.64 -11.88
CA ALA A 558 7.89 8.51 -12.68
C ALA A 558 8.56 8.53 -14.05
N THR A 559 9.18 7.43 -14.47
CA THR A 559 9.91 7.41 -15.76
C THR A 559 9.04 7.17 -16.99
N GLU A 560 7.76 6.80 -16.82
CA GLU A 560 6.80 6.59 -17.92
C GLU A 560 5.56 7.48 -17.79
N SER A 561 4.81 7.39 -16.68
CA SER A 561 3.54 8.14 -16.55
C SER A 561 3.06 8.34 -15.11
N VAL A 562 2.25 9.38 -14.91
CA VAL A 562 1.41 9.60 -13.73
C VAL A 562 -0.04 9.76 -14.17
N GLU A 563 -0.94 8.95 -13.62
CA GLU A 563 -2.38 9.00 -13.88
C GLU A 563 -3.15 9.28 -12.57
N VAL A 564 -4.06 10.25 -12.63
CA VAL A 564 -5.00 10.59 -11.54
C VAL A 564 -6.40 10.64 -12.14
N ALA A 565 -7.21 9.60 -11.94
CA ALA A 565 -8.46 9.46 -12.68
C ALA A 565 -9.64 8.93 -11.86
N GLY A 566 -10.82 9.47 -12.13
CA GLY A 566 -12.07 8.92 -11.60
C GLY A 566 -12.45 9.45 -10.23
N ILE A 567 -13.57 8.91 -9.74
CA ILE A 567 -14.21 9.25 -8.47
C ILE A 567 -14.65 7.95 -7.79
N SER A 568 -14.78 7.96 -6.47
CA SER A 568 -15.28 6.82 -5.72
C SER A 568 -16.78 6.62 -5.97
N LEU A 569 -17.23 5.38 -5.78
CA LEU A 569 -18.62 5.15 -5.39
C LEU A 569 -18.86 5.74 -3.99
N ALA A 570 -20.13 5.96 -3.63
CA ALA A 570 -20.50 6.57 -2.36
C ALA A 570 -19.81 5.88 -1.16
N LEU A 571 -19.08 6.66 -0.38
CA LEU A 571 -18.53 6.24 0.91
C LEU A 571 -19.68 6.01 1.92
N ALA A 572 -19.38 5.53 3.13
CA ALA A 572 -20.39 5.30 4.17
C ALA A 572 -21.26 6.53 4.51
N ASN A 573 -20.79 7.74 4.21
CA ASN A 573 -21.48 9.01 4.41
C ASN A 573 -22.18 9.55 3.15
N ASP A 574 -22.39 8.71 2.13
CA ASP A 574 -22.94 9.07 0.81
C ASP A 574 -22.10 10.06 -0.01
N SER A 575 -20.93 10.46 0.49
CA SER A 575 -20.04 11.37 -0.23
C SER A 575 -19.28 10.66 -1.35
N GLN A 576 -19.00 11.40 -2.41
CA GLN A 576 -18.11 11.00 -3.49
C GLN A 576 -16.73 11.65 -3.27
N SER A 577 -15.67 10.85 -3.32
CA SER A 577 -14.29 11.34 -3.28
C SER A 577 -13.68 11.32 -4.68
N PRO A 578 -13.02 12.40 -5.14
CA PRO A 578 -12.19 12.35 -6.34
C PRO A 578 -10.95 11.48 -6.12
N SER A 579 -10.34 10.98 -7.19
CA SER A 579 -8.95 10.50 -7.09
C SER A 579 -8.03 11.71 -6.94
N PHE A 580 -7.06 11.69 -6.03
CA PHE A 580 -6.24 12.88 -5.78
C PHE A 580 -4.77 12.66 -5.44
N LEU A 581 -3.95 13.65 -5.81
CA LEU A 581 -2.64 13.95 -5.25
C LEU A 581 -2.74 15.29 -4.53
N ALA A 582 -2.51 15.33 -3.21
CA ALA A 582 -2.88 16.50 -2.41
C ALA A 582 -1.85 16.92 -1.34
N THR A 583 -1.61 18.22 -1.25
CA THR A 583 -0.95 18.89 -0.13
C THR A 583 -1.88 19.99 0.38
N GLN A 584 -2.97 19.63 1.04
CA GLN A 584 -4.05 20.57 1.39
C GLN A 584 -3.96 21.08 2.83
N THR A 585 -4.42 22.32 3.07
CA THR A 585 -4.55 22.87 4.42
C THR A 585 -5.99 23.27 4.76
N PHE A 586 -6.48 22.70 5.85
CA PHE A 586 -7.73 23.07 6.53
C PHE A 586 -7.46 23.92 7.77
N SER A 587 -6.19 24.18 8.06
CA SER A 587 -5.72 24.81 9.29
C SER A 587 -5.15 26.22 9.05
N SER A 588 -4.67 26.84 10.12
CA SER A 588 -3.91 28.10 10.07
C SER A 588 -2.44 27.89 9.69
N SER A 589 -2.02 26.67 9.36
CA SER A 589 -0.67 26.35 8.88
C SER A 589 -0.62 26.23 7.36
N ARG A 590 0.49 26.66 6.75
CA ARG A 590 0.70 26.56 5.31
C ARG A 590 0.67 25.08 4.84
N ALA A 591 0.06 24.86 3.69
CA ALA A 591 0.15 23.60 2.93
C ALA A 591 1.58 23.30 2.45
N GLY A 592 1.87 22.03 2.15
CA GLY A 592 3.11 21.63 1.48
C GLY A 592 3.05 21.82 -0.04
N ASP A 593 4.16 21.61 -0.73
CA ASP A 593 4.28 21.74 -2.17
C ASP A 593 4.24 20.36 -2.88
N ILE A 594 3.79 20.34 -4.13
CA ILE A 594 3.76 19.15 -4.99
C ILE A 594 4.80 19.29 -6.11
N HIS A 595 5.64 18.27 -6.29
CA HIS A 595 6.58 18.16 -7.41
C HIS A 595 6.39 16.85 -8.16
N ILE A 596 6.11 16.92 -9.47
CA ILE A 596 5.92 15.76 -10.34
C ILE A 596 6.88 15.85 -11.53
N SER A 597 7.67 14.80 -11.75
CA SER A 597 8.53 14.65 -12.93
C SER A 597 8.21 13.35 -13.66
N THR A 598 7.74 13.45 -14.91
CA THR A 598 7.34 12.28 -15.71
C THR A 598 7.14 12.64 -17.19
N PRO A 599 7.29 11.73 -18.16
CA PRO A 599 6.94 12.03 -19.55
C PRO A 599 5.47 12.45 -19.74
N VAL A 600 4.53 11.83 -19.03
CA VAL A 600 3.08 12.09 -19.22
C VAL A 600 2.35 12.18 -17.89
N VAL A 601 1.60 13.26 -17.69
CA VAL A 601 0.60 13.38 -16.60
C VAL A 601 -0.80 13.42 -17.20
N THR A 602 -1.68 12.55 -16.72
CA THR A 602 -3.10 12.54 -17.09
C THR A 602 -3.97 12.73 -15.86
N VAL A 603 -4.82 13.76 -15.87
CA VAL A 603 -5.83 14.03 -14.85
C VAL A 603 -7.19 13.99 -15.52
N SER A 604 -8.04 13.01 -15.18
CA SER A 604 -9.30 12.83 -15.90
C SER A 604 -10.47 12.36 -15.04
N ASN A 605 -11.69 12.47 -15.57
CA ASN A 605 -12.90 11.90 -14.97
C ASN A 605 -13.15 12.32 -13.50
N GLY A 606 -12.81 13.56 -13.14
CA GLY A 606 -12.93 14.09 -11.78
C GLY A 606 -11.67 13.98 -10.90
N GLY A 607 -10.55 13.49 -11.44
CA GLY A 607 -9.27 13.45 -10.75
C GLY A 607 -8.70 14.84 -10.41
N LEU A 608 -7.89 14.94 -9.36
CA LEU A 608 -7.47 16.19 -8.74
C LEU A 608 -5.98 16.19 -8.35
N ILE A 609 -5.22 17.21 -8.76
CA ILE A 609 -3.89 17.52 -8.21
C ILE A 609 -4.00 18.85 -7.48
N SER A 610 -3.83 18.87 -6.16
CA SER A 610 -4.26 20.03 -5.34
C SER A 610 -3.28 20.38 -4.22
N ALA A 611 -2.74 21.59 -4.26
CA ALA A 611 -1.95 22.20 -3.18
C ALA A 611 -2.73 23.36 -2.54
N ALA A 612 -3.99 23.12 -2.16
CA ALA A 612 -4.96 24.17 -1.84
C ALA A 612 -5.13 24.45 -0.33
N SER A 613 -5.78 25.56 -0.01
CA SER A 613 -6.13 26.00 1.35
C SER A 613 -7.61 26.29 1.49
N LEU A 614 -8.23 25.87 2.60
CA LEU A 614 -9.61 26.22 2.92
C LEU A 614 -9.77 27.69 3.32
N GLY A 615 -8.70 28.43 3.61
CA GLY A 615 -8.79 29.88 3.73
C GLY A 615 -8.01 30.54 4.85
N ALA A 616 -7.66 29.84 5.93
CA ALA A 616 -6.98 30.47 7.07
C ALA A 616 -5.47 30.64 6.87
N ALA A 617 -4.86 29.87 5.97
CA ALA A 617 -3.43 29.86 5.69
C ALA A 617 -3.13 29.90 4.19
N ASP A 618 -1.86 30.08 3.85
CA ASP A 618 -1.40 30.03 2.46
C ASP A 618 -1.45 28.61 1.89
N ALA A 619 -1.80 28.52 0.62
CA ALA A 619 -1.73 27.33 -0.20
C ALA A 619 -0.27 26.99 -0.59
N GLY A 620 -0.05 25.76 -1.03
CA GLY A 620 1.25 25.28 -1.52
C GLY A 620 1.41 25.50 -3.03
N ASN A 621 2.60 25.25 -3.54
CA ASN A 621 2.90 25.32 -4.98
C ASN A 621 2.81 23.95 -5.63
N ILE A 622 2.47 23.93 -6.93
CA ILE A 622 2.53 22.74 -7.77
C ILE A 622 3.57 22.97 -8.86
N THR A 623 4.49 22.02 -9.04
CA THR A 623 5.45 22.00 -10.15
C THR A 623 5.35 20.69 -10.89
N ILE A 624 5.09 20.74 -12.21
CA ILE A 624 5.02 19.57 -13.08
C ILE A 624 6.02 19.73 -14.23
N ASP A 625 6.99 18.82 -14.28
CA ASP A 625 7.96 18.66 -15.37
C ASP A 625 7.56 17.47 -16.24
N ALA A 626 6.98 17.71 -17.42
CA ALA A 626 6.50 16.64 -18.29
C ALA A 626 6.55 16.94 -19.79
N ASN A 627 6.56 15.92 -20.65
CA ASN A 627 6.38 16.16 -22.09
C ASN A 627 4.94 16.53 -22.42
N ARG A 628 3.98 15.88 -21.76
CA ARG A 628 2.54 16.10 -21.97
C ARG A 628 1.80 16.10 -20.64
N VAL A 629 0.96 17.11 -20.45
CA VAL A 629 -0.01 17.19 -19.35
C VAL A 629 -1.41 17.27 -19.96
N GLU A 630 -2.30 16.38 -19.53
CA GLU A 630 -3.70 16.36 -19.94
C GLU A 630 -4.61 16.51 -18.73
N VAL A 631 -5.54 17.47 -18.79
CA VAL A 631 -6.59 17.65 -17.79
C VAL A 631 -7.93 17.58 -18.52
N ILE A 632 -8.74 16.55 -18.25
CA ILE A 632 -9.87 16.19 -19.11
C ILE A 632 -11.14 15.95 -18.29
N GLY A 633 -12.19 16.69 -18.61
CA GLY A 633 -13.55 16.36 -18.20
C GLY A 633 -13.88 16.64 -16.74
N SER A 634 -14.91 15.95 -16.29
CA SER A 634 -15.42 15.94 -14.92
C SER A 634 -15.90 14.52 -14.58
N GLY A 635 -16.10 14.24 -13.29
CA GLY A 635 -16.67 12.98 -12.82
C GLY A 635 -18.13 12.82 -13.24
N ARG A 636 -18.69 11.62 -13.02
CA ARG A 636 -19.99 11.15 -13.55
C ARG A 636 -21.19 12.10 -13.39
N ASN A 637 -21.17 12.98 -12.38
CA ASN A 637 -22.25 13.92 -12.06
C ASN A 637 -21.92 15.39 -12.39
N GLY A 638 -20.78 15.68 -13.02
CA GLY A 638 -20.30 17.05 -13.30
C GLY A 638 -19.89 17.87 -12.07
N ARG A 639 -20.19 17.41 -10.84
CA ARG A 639 -19.85 18.06 -9.56
C ARG A 639 -18.34 18.13 -9.31
N LEU A 640 -17.60 17.08 -9.66
CA LEU A 640 -16.15 16.99 -9.47
C LEU A 640 -15.46 17.24 -10.81
N ILE A 641 -14.89 18.43 -10.97
CA ILE A 641 -14.18 18.82 -12.19
C ILE A 641 -12.74 18.31 -12.11
N SER A 642 -12.19 17.79 -13.21
CA SER A 642 -10.77 17.45 -13.23
C SER A 642 -9.91 18.72 -13.15
N SER A 643 -9.02 18.79 -12.16
CA SER A 643 -8.22 19.99 -11.94
C SER A 643 -6.79 19.79 -11.46
N VAL A 644 -5.96 20.76 -11.81
CA VAL A 644 -4.67 21.06 -11.17
C VAL A 644 -4.82 22.41 -10.48
N ASP A 645 -4.79 22.45 -9.15
CA ASP A 645 -5.08 23.66 -8.39
C ASP A 645 -4.17 23.98 -7.20
N ALA A 646 -3.82 25.25 -7.07
CA ALA A 646 -3.12 25.82 -5.91
C ALA A 646 -3.96 26.97 -5.33
N ALA A 647 -5.24 26.68 -5.02
CA ALA A 647 -6.26 27.68 -4.72
C ALA A 647 -6.43 27.98 -3.22
N VAL A 648 -7.09 29.10 -2.90
CA VAL A 648 -7.52 29.46 -1.54
C VAL A 648 -9.04 29.64 -1.47
N GLY A 649 -9.62 29.12 -0.40
CA GLY A 649 -11.05 29.15 -0.15
C GLY A 649 -11.79 28.04 -0.89
N THR A 650 -11.11 27.15 -1.62
CA THR A 650 -11.71 25.98 -2.25
C THR A 650 -10.79 24.77 -2.08
N ILE A 651 -11.34 23.66 -1.58
CA ILE A 651 -10.70 22.34 -1.57
C ILE A 651 -11.71 21.33 -2.08
N GLY A 652 -11.51 20.83 -3.31
CA GLY A 652 -12.50 19.95 -3.96
C GLY A 652 -13.87 20.63 -4.04
N VAL A 653 -14.83 20.13 -3.26
CA VAL A 653 -16.22 20.64 -3.16
C VAL A 653 -16.44 21.59 -1.98
N LEU A 654 -15.49 21.69 -1.07
CA LEU A 654 -15.57 22.56 0.10
C LEU A 654 -15.20 23.98 -0.31
N THR A 655 -16.04 24.94 0.06
CA THR A 655 -15.84 26.36 -0.25
C THR A 655 -15.90 27.21 1.01
N ASN A 656 -15.01 28.18 1.10
CA ASN A 656 -14.99 29.22 2.11
C ASN A 656 -14.80 30.57 1.42
N PRO A 657 -15.89 31.34 1.22
CA PRO A 657 -15.84 32.64 0.55
C PRO A 657 -15.11 33.71 1.38
N ASN A 658 -14.74 33.42 2.63
CA ASN A 658 -14.04 34.34 3.52
C ASN A 658 -12.55 33.99 3.66
N GLY A 659 -11.98 33.18 2.76
CA GLY A 659 -10.57 32.81 2.80
C GLY A 659 -9.64 34.03 2.71
N THR A 660 -8.69 34.13 3.63
CA THR A 660 -7.74 35.25 3.76
C THR A 660 -6.31 34.87 3.34
N GLY A 661 -6.00 33.58 3.21
CA GLY A 661 -4.69 33.09 2.78
C GLY A 661 -4.34 33.42 1.33
N THR A 662 -3.07 33.23 0.96
CA THR A 662 -2.59 33.46 -0.41
C THR A 662 -2.55 32.15 -1.19
N ALA A 663 -3.11 32.15 -2.40
CA ALA A 663 -3.04 31.03 -3.34
C ALA A 663 -1.59 30.81 -3.82
N GLY A 664 -1.23 29.55 -4.05
CA GLY A 664 0.10 29.17 -4.49
C GLY A 664 0.29 29.32 -5.99
N SER A 665 1.44 28.87 -6.49
CA SER A 665 1.71 28.88 -7.93
C SER A 665 1.56 27.50 -8.55
N VAL A 666 1.06 27.45 -9.79
CA VAL A 666 1.09 26.26 -10.65
C VAL A 666 2.12 26.49 -11.75
N ASN A 667 3.23 25.74 -11.69
CA ASN A 667 4.34 25.82 -12.64
C ASN A 667 4.36 24.57 -13.52
N LEU A 668 4.10 24.72 -14.81
CA LEU A 668 4.04 23.64 -15.79
C LEU A 668 5.18 23.81 -16.80
N ASN A 669 6.19 22.96 -16.69
CA ASN A 669 7.31 22.89 -17.61
C ASN A 669 7.00 21.77 -18.62
N VAL A 670 6.36 22.12 -19.74
CA VAL A 670 5.70 21.15 -20.59
C VAL A 670 5.92 21.32 -22.09
N GLY A 671 6.06 20.20 -22.81
CA GLY A 671 5.99 20.21 -24.27
C GLY A 671 4.57 20.46 -24.77
N GLN A 672 3.58 19.87 -24.11
CA GLN A 672 2.18 20.01 -24.46
C GLN A 672 1.29 20.07 -23.21
N LEU A 673 0.45 21.11 -23.11
CA LEU A 673 -0.67 21.19 -22.17
C LEU A 673 -1.99 21.04 -22.93
N ILE A 674 -2.82 20.09 -22.53
CA ILE A 674 -4.20 19.94 -23.02
C ILE A 674 -5.15 20.08 -21.84
N VAL A 675 -6.11 21.01 -21.95
CA VAL A 675 -7.21 21.14 -20.98
C VAL A 675 -8.52 21.13 -21.75
N ARG A 676 -9.40 20.17 -21.49
CA ARG A 676 -10.64 20.06 -22.26
C ARG A 676 -11.84 19.53 -21.49
N ASP A 677 -13.01 19.65 -22.11
CA ASP A 677 -14.28 19.11 -21.62
C ASP A 677 -14.69 19.66 -20.24
N GLY A 678 -14.43 20.96 -20.01
CA GLY A 678 -14.75 21.65 -18.75
C GLY A 678 -13.68 21.53 -17.65
N ALA A 679 -12.58 20.82 -17.89
CA ALA A 679 -11.46 20.74 -16.96
C ALA A 679 -10.75 22.09 -16.73
N ARG A 680 -9.99 22.21 -15.64
CA ARG A 680 -9.35 23.47 -15.24
C ARG A 680 -7.93 23.34 -14.69
N VAL A 681 -7.10 24.33 -14.97
CA VAL A 681 -5.86 24.63 -14.21
C VAL A 681 -6.09 25.95 -13.48
N THR A 682 -5.98 25.99 -12.15
CA THR A 682 -6.44 27.16 -11.39
C THR A 682 -5.62 27.55 -10.15
N VAL A 683 -5.58 28.85 -9.87
CA VAL A 683 -4.96 29.47 -8.68
C VAL A 683 -5.93 30.45 -7.99
N GLN A 684 -7.23 30.15 -8.11
CA GLN A 684 -8.32 31.01 -7.65
C GLN A 684 -8.24 31.33 -6.15
N ALA A 685 -8.71 32.52 -5.77
CA ALA A 685 -8.92 32.94 -4.38
C ALA A 685 -10.36 33.46 -4.19
N LEU A 686 -11.16 32.84 -3.33
CA LEU A 686 -12.58 33.23 -3.16
C LEU A 686 -12.82 34.43 -2.23
N GLY A 687 -11.97 34.65 -1.23
CA GLY A 687 -12.15 35.71 -0.23
C GLY A 687 -11.27 36.93 -0.47
N THR A 688 -10.72 37.50 0.61
CA THR A 688 -9.77 38.63 0.56
C THR A 688 -8.33 38.19 0.31
N GLY A 689 -8.08 36.88 0.33
CA GLY A 689 -6.81 36.26 -0.02
C GLY A 689 -6.37 36.57 -1.45
N ARG A 690 -5.07 36.70 -1.67
CA ARG A 690 -4.50 36.99 -3.00
C ARG A 690 -4.47 35.74 -3.87
N ALA A 691 -4.87 35.86 -5.13
CA ALA A 691 -4.74 34.79 -6.12
C ALA A 691 -3.27 34.60 -6.56
N GLY A 692 -2.96 33.38 -6.95
CA GLY A 692 -1.59 32.92 -7.18
C GLY A 692 -1.03 33.25 -8.57
N SER A 693 -0.14 32.41 -9.07
CA SER A 693 0.38 32.52 -10.44
C SER A 693 0.32 31.20 -11.20
N ILE A 694 -0.05 31.24 -12.47
CA ILE A 694 0.03 30.09 -13.38
C ILE A 694 1.14 30.38 -14.39
N ASN A 695 2.18 29.56 -14.39
CA ASN A 695 3.32 29.68 -15.29
C ASN A 695 3.37 28.43 -16.17
N VAL A 696 3.27 28.60 -17.49
CA VAL A 696 3.43 27.50 -18.45
C VAL A 696 4.61 27.82 -19.35
N VAL A 697 5.66 27.01 -19.26
CA VAL A 697 6.90 27.19 -20.01
C VAL A 697 7.12 25.99 -20.93
N GLY A 698 7.18 26.27 -22.22
CA GLY A 698 7.53 25.33 -23.28
C GLY A 698 9.01 24.98 -23.27
N ASP A 699 9.34 23.78 -23.74
CA ASP A 699 10.71 23.36 -24.11
C ASP A 699 11.71 23.13 -22.94
N ALA A 700 11.26 23.23 -21.68
CA ALA A 700 12.12 23.00 -20.50
C ALA A 700 12.59 21.53 -20.31
N PHE A 701 11.82 20.54 -20.78
CA PHE A 701 12.17 19.12 -20.64
C PHE A 701 13.36 18.70 -21.55
N ALA A 702 13.63 19.44 -22.63
CA ALA A 702 14.71 19.12 -23.57
C ALA A 702 16.12 19.37 -23.00
N GLU A 703 16.27 20.17 -21.93
CA GLU A 703 17.58 20.55 -21.39
C GLU A 703 18.15 19.57 -20.35
N ARG A 704 17.35 18.63 -19.81
CA ARG A 704 17.75 17.76 -18.68
C ARG A 704 18.07 16.30 -19.03
N GLY A 705 18.70 16.04 -20.17
CA GLY A 705 19.57 14.86 -20.32
C GLY A 705 18.96 13.56 -20.85
N VAL A 706 17.73 13.55 -21.39
CA VAL A 706 17.18 12.35 -22.07
C VAL A 706 17.19 12.56 -23.59
N SER A 707 18.07 11.82 -24.27
CA SER A 707 18.15 11.52 -25.71
C SER A 707 17.94 12.66 -26.72
N ARG A 708 19.03 12.99 -27.43
CA ARG A 708 19.13 14.02 -28.50
C ARG A 708 18.41 13.67 -29.82
N ILE A 709 17.26 13.02 -29.75
CA ILE A 709 16.39 12.73 -30.90
C ILE A 709 14.92 13.12 -30.63
N ALA A 710 14.68 14.08 -29.75
CA ALA A 710 13.42 14.82 -29.77
C ALA A 710 13.37 15.55 -31.13
N GLU A 711 12.53 15.06 -32.05
CA GLU A 711 11.92 15.91 -33.05
C GLU A 711 11.54 17.22 -32.34
N ARG A 712 11.88 18.37 -32.94
CA ARG A 712 11.55 19.69 -32.40
C ARG A 712 10.04 19.85 -32.36
N GLY A 713 9.40 19.22 -31.37
CA GLY A 713 7.99 19.33 -31.07
C GLY A 713 7.75 20.77 -30.68
N VAL A 714 6.89 21.43 -31.44
CA VAL A 714 6.54 22.82 -31.22
C VAL A 714 5.71 22.88 -29.94
N SER A 715 6.24 23.47 -28.86
CA SER A 715 5.54 23.54 -27.57
C SER A 715 4.15 24.17 -27.71
N ARG A 716 3.11 23.57 -27.11
CA ARG A 716 1.73 24.04 -27.30
C ARG A 716 0.82 23.96 -26.08
N ILE A 717 -0.12 24.91 -26.00
CA ILE A 717 -1.31 24.85 -25.13
C ILE A 717 -2.54 24.66 -26.02
N ALA A 718 -3.36 23.67 -25.70
CA ALA A 718 -4.65 23.42 -26.35
C ALA A 718 -5.78 23.40 -25.31
N LEU A 719 -6.64 24.42 -25.36
CA LEU A 719 -7.87 24.49 -24.58
C LEU A 719 -9.05 24.19 -25.50
N ASP A 720 -9.86 23.20 -25.17
CA ASP A 720 -10.98 22.78 -26.01
C ASP A 720 -12.24 22.50 -25.19
N ASN A 721 -13.42 22.68 -25.79
CA ASN A 721 -14.71 22.37 -25.18
C ASN A 721 -14.82 22.82 -23.69
N LYS A 722 -14.78 24.14 -23.45
CA LYS A 722 -14.83 24.78 -22.12
C LYS A 722 -13.62 24.49 -21.21
N GLY A 723 -12.47 24.08 -21.76
CA GLY A 723 -11.22 24.02 -21.00
C GLY A 723 -10.78 25.39 -20.50
N SER A 724 -10.25 25.46 -19.28
CA SER A 724 -9.95 26.75 -18.62
C SER A 724 -8.58 26.80 -17.95
N ILE A 725 -7.88 27.93 -18.12
CA ILE A 725 -6.78 28.38 -17.26
C ILE A 725 -7.29 29.58 -16.45
N ASP A 726 -7.38 29.43 -15.13
CA ASP A 726 -8.26 30.25 -14.30
C ASP A 726 -7.58 30.82 -13.04
N GLY A 727 -7.38 32.13 -13.03
CA GLY A 727 -6.86 32.89 -11.91
C GLY A 727 -7.89 33.87 -11.33
N THR A 728 -9.18 33.56 -11.39
CA THR A 728 -10.23 34.43 -10.86
C THR A 728 -10.05 34.72 -9.36
N THR A 729 -10.39 35.93 -8.94
CA THR A 729 -10.37 36.35 -7.53
C THR A 729 -11.72 36.93 -7.12
N GLY A 730 -12.12 36.70 -5.86
CA GLY A 730 -13.28 37.36 -5.25
C GLY A 730 -12.93 38.80 -4.90
N SER A 731 -12.33 39.01 -3.73
CA SER A 731 -12.05 40.34 -3.16
C SER A 731 -10.56 40.62 -2.93
N GLY A 732 -9.67 39.65 -3.16
CA GLY A 732 -8.22 39.83 -3.08
C GLY A 732 -7.57 40.19 -4.40
N ALA A 733 -6.28 40.52 -4.39
CA ALA A 733 -5.56 40.91 -5.60
C ALA A 733 -5.59 39.82 -6.70
N GLY A 734 -5.78 40.23 -7.95
CA GLY A 734 -5.86 39.34 -9.12
C GLY A 734 -4.59 38.52 -9.38
N ALA A 735 -4.78 37.35 -10.02
CA ALA A 735 -3.70 36.41 -10.33
C ALA A 735 -2.77 36.92 -11.42
N ASN A 736 -1.62 36.27 -11.59
CA ASN A 736 -0.78 36.40 -12.78
C ASN A 736 -0.79 35.10 -13.59
N ILE A 737 -1.08 35.18 -14.89
CA ILE A 737 -0.94 34.06 -15.83
C ILE A 737 0.18 34.40 -16.81
N ASN A 738 1.21 33.57 -16.87
CA ASN A 738 2.36 33.72 -17.77
C ASN A 738 2.49 32.47 -18.66
N LEU A 739 2.27 32.63 -19.95
CA LEU A 739 2.29 31.53 -20.93
C LEU A 739 3.40 31.76 -21.94
N GLN A 740 4.38 30.86 -21.99
CA GLN A 740 5.54 30.95 -22.88
C GLN A 740 5.66 29.65 -23.68
N VAL A 741 4.99 29.57 -24.83
CA VAL A 741 4.93 28.35 -25.68
C VAL A 741 4.87 28.75 -27.16
N GLN A 742 5.28 27.87 -28.07
CA GLN A 742 5.27 28.21 -29.50
C GLN A 742 3.87 28.39 -30.10
N ASN A 743 2.86 27.63 -29.65
CA ASN A 743 1.48 27.76 -30.14
C ASN A 743 0.45 27.71 -29.01
N ILE A 744 -0.58 28.55 -29.08
CA ILE A 744 -1.74 28.49 -28.20
C ILE A 744 -3.00 28.38 -29.05
N GLN A 745 -3.86 27.42 -28.72
CA GLN A 745 -5.15 27.20 -29.36
C GLN A 745 -6.27 27.15 -28.32
N LEU A 746 -7.32 27.94 -28.51
CA LEU A 746 -8.55 27.91 -27.72
C LEU A 746 -9.76 27.66 -28.63
N ARG A 747 -10.60 26.70 -28.25
CA ARG A 747 -11.81 26.28 -29.00
C ARG A 747 -12.98 25.94 -28.08
N GLY A 748 -14.20 25.92 -28.64
CA GLY A 748 -15.41 25.46 -27.95
C GLY A 748 -15.71 26.16 -26.63
N GLY A 749 -15.65 27.49 -26.57
CA GLY A 749 -15.96 28.25 -25.35
C GLY A 749 -14.89 28.19 -24.25
N SER A 750 -13.64 27.94 -24.62
CA SER A 750 -12.51 27.82 -23.68
C SER A 750 -12.02 29.18 -23.19
N ARG A 751 -11.33 29.22 -22.04
CA ARG A 751 -11.00 30.49 -21.36
C ARG A 751 -9.59 30.55 -20.79
N ILE A 752 -8.96 31.72 -20.89
CA ILE A 752 -7.80 32.12 -20.07
C ILE A 752 -8.21 33.38 -19.32
N ARG A 753 -8.32 33.33 -17.99
CA ARG A 753 -8.89 34.46 -17.25
C ARG A 753 -8.22 34.77 -15.92
N THR A 754 -8.19 36.06 -15.59
CA THR A 754 -7.81 36.59 -14.27
C THR A 754 -8.84 37.62 -13.80
N ASP A 755 -10.12 37.32 -14.01
CA ASP A 755 -11.22 38.22 -13.66
C ASP A 755 -11.37 38.40 -12.14
N ALA A 756 -11.91 39.53 -11.71
CA ALA A 756 -12.10 39.88 -10.30
C ALA A 756 -13.52 40.38 -9.99
N ASP A 757 -14.07 39.99 -8.83
CA ASP A 757 -15.37 40.50 -8.39
C ASP A 757 -15.22 41.86 -7.69
N ALA A 758 -14.74 41.89 -6.44
CA ALA A 758 -14.59 43.09 -5.63
C ALA A 758 -13.14 43.64 -5.60
N ALA A 759 -12.29 43.21 -6.53
CA ALA A 759 -10.89 43.60 -6.64
C ALA A 759 -10.53 44.02 -8.07
N ASP A 760 -9.29 44.46 -8.26
CA ASP A 760 -8.75 44.73 -9.60
C ASP A 760 -8.48 43.40 -10.33
N GLY A 761 -8.75 43.40 -11.64
CA GLY A 761 -8.42 42.28 -12.53
C GLY A 761 -6.92 41.98 -12.52
N GLY A 762 -6.56 40.72 -12.69
CA GLY A 762 -5.16 40.27 -12.68
C GLY A 762 -4.39 40.58 -13.97
N ASN A 763 -3.21 39.96 -14.11
CA ASN A 763 -2.36 40.13 -15.29
C ASN A 763 -2.27 38.84 -16.10
N ILE A 764 -2.35 38.96 -17.42
CA ILE A 764 -2.12 37.87 -18.37
C ILE A 764 -0.99 38.29 -19.30
N THR A 765 0.08 37.49 -19.35
CA THR A 765 1.20 37.65 -20.28
C THR A 765 1.29 36.40 -21.16
N ILE A 766 1.21 36.59 -22.47
CA ILE A 766 1.29 35.52 -23.47
C ILE A 766 2.46 35.82 -24.41
N ASP A 767 3.48 34.97 -24.37
CA ASP A 767 4.59 34.96 -25.32
C ASP A 767 4.44 33.72 -26.20
N THR A 768 3.99 33.89 -27.44
CA THR A 768 3.75 32.75 -28.34
C THR A 768 4.04 33.01 -29.80
N GLY A 769 4.45 31.98 -30.55
CA GLY A 769 4.58 32.08 -32.00
C GLY A 769 3.24 32.38 -32.66
N THR A 770 2.21 31.57 -32.34
CA THR A 770 0.86 31.71 -32.91
C THR A 770 -0.20 31.58 -31.84
N LEU A 771 -1.15 32.52 -31.81
CA LEU A 771 -2.36 32.46 -30.97
C LEU A 771 -3.61 32.30 -31.84
N VAL A 772 -4.36 31.22 -31.62
CA VAL A 772 -5.66 30.97 -32.27
C VAL A 772 -6.73 30.82 -31.20
N ALA A 773 -7.76 31.66 -31.25
CA ALA A 773 -8.94 31.52 -30.39
C ALA A 773 -10.19 31.61 -31.25
N LEU A 774 -11.01 30.56 -31.22
CA LEU A 774 -12.20 30.39 -32.05
C LEU A 774 -13.39 29.99 -31.19
N GLU A 775 -14.60 30.05 -31.77
CA GLU A 775 -15.80 29.44 -31.18
C GLU A 775 -16.10 29.98 -29.76
N ASN A 776 -16.14 31.31 -29.61
CA ASN A 776 -16.43 32.01 -28.35
C ASN A 776 -15.44 31.70 -27.21
N SER A 777 -14.17 31.51 -27.57
CA SER A 777 -13.09 31.33 -26.60
C SER A 777 -12.40 32.65 -26.24
N ASP A 778 -12.27 32.92 -24.94
CA ASP A 778 -11.98 34.26 -24.42
C ASP A 778 -10.68 34.33 -23.60
N ILE A 779 -10.05 35.50 -23.65
CA ILE A 779 -8.92 35.90 -22.81
C ILE A 779 -9.33 37.16 -22.04
N SER A 780 -9.50 37.06 -20.72
CA SER A 780 -10.10 38.14 -19.93
C SER A 780 -9.35 38.47 -18.63
N ALA A 781 -9.21 39.77 -18.35
CA ALA A 781 -8.73 40.29 -17.08
C ALA A 781 -9.70 41.38 -16.57
N ASN A 782 -10.98 41.04 -16.49
CA ASN A 782 -12.06 41.98 -16.19
C ASN A 782 -12.24 42.18 -14.68
N ALA A 783 -12.96 43.24 -14.29
CA ALA A 783 -13.31 43.51 -12.90
C ALA A 783 -14.74 44.04 -12.76
N LEU A 784 -15.48 43.53 -11.77
CA LEU A 784 -16.85 43.99 -11.49
C LEU A 784 -16.86 45.28 -10.64
N GLN A 785 -16.14 45.32 -9.53
CA GLN A 785 -16.10 46.50 -8.63
C GLN A 785 -14.69 47.10 -8.50
N GLY A 786 -13.73 46.64 -9.30
CA GLY A 786 -12.37 47.16 -9.37
C GLY A 786 -11.98 47.63 -10.77
N ARG A 787 -10.70 47.94 -10.97
CA ARG A 787 -10.14 48.27 -12.28
C ARG A 787 -9.89 47.01 -13.10
N GLY A 788 -10.08 47.08 -14.41
CA GLY A 788 -9.64 46.03 -15.32
C GLY A 788 -8.12 45.83 -15.21
N GLY A 789 -7.68 44.59 -15.43
CA GLY A 789 -6.29 44.17 -15.28
C GLY A 789 -5.40 44.50 -16.48
N ARG A 790 -4.36 43.69 -16.71
CA ARG A 790 -3.49 43.85 -17.89
C ARG A 790 -3.41 42.57 -18.69
N VAL A 791 -3.65 42.66 -19.99
CA VAL A 791 -3.40 41.58 -20.96
C VAL A 791 -2.31 42.02 -21.93
N THR A 792 -1.17 41.34 -21.90
CA THR A 792 -0.05 41.56 -22.81
C THR A 792 0.14 40.33 -23.67
N ILE A 793 0.05 40.47 -25.00
CA ILE A 793 0.23 39.38 -25.96
C ILE A 793 1.37 39.74 -26.89
N ASN A 794 2.47 38.98 -26.83
CA ASN A 794 3.58 39.04 -27.75
C ASN A 794 3.46 37.85 -28.70
N THR A 795 3.13 38.10 -29.98
CA THR A 795 2.96 37.01 -30.93
C THR A 795 3.36 37.32 -32.36
N ARG A 796 3.72 36.30 -33.15
CA ARG A 796 3.96 36.47 -34.59
C ARG A 796 2.65 36.49 -35.38
N GLY A 797 1.59 35.87 -34.87
CA GLY A 797 0.28 35.85 -35.52
C GLY A 797 -0.85 35.56 -34.53
N ILE A 798 -1.95 36.31 -34.67
CA ILE A 798 -3.17 36.18 -33.86
C ILE A 798 -4.38 35.98 -34.78
N PHE A 799 -5.21 34.98 -34.50
CA PHE A 799 -6.35 34.59 -35.35
C PHE A 799 -7.61 34.28 -34.54
N GLY A 800 -8.76 34.70 -35.08
CA GLY A 800 -10.09 34.36 -34.56
C GLY A 800 -10.56 35.18 -33.36
N THR A 801 -9.65 35.86 -32.65
CA THR A 801 -9.96 36.74 -31.53
C THR A 801 -9.46 38.17 -31.76
N GLN A 802 -10.06 39.13 -31.07
CA GLN A 802 -9.67 40.53 -31.10
C GLN A 802 -10.01 41.22 -29.78
N TYR A 803 -9.36 42.35 -29.53
CA TYR A 803 -9.71 43.21 -28.41
C TYR A 803 -11.13 43.77 -28.57
N ARG A 804 -11.95 43.69 -27.51
CA ARG A 804 -13.26 44.35 -27.43
C ARG A 804 -13.45 45.06 -26.09
N LEU A 805 -14.35 46.04 -26.07
CA LEU A 805 -14.70 46.85 -24.88
C LEU A 805 -15.69 46.16 -23.93
N ARG A 806 -16.18 44.96 -24.29
CA ARG A 806 -17.04 44.09 -23.50
C ARG A 806 -16.99 42.70 -24.10
N THR A 807 -17.27 41.67 -23.29
CA THR A 807 -17.45 40.30 -23.78
C THR A 807 -18.69 40.20 -24.68
N THR A 808 -18.60 39.36 -25.70
CA THR A 808 -19.59 39.09 -26.74
C THR A 808 -19.76 37.58 -26.92
N ASP A 809 -20.59 37.15 -27.87
CA ASP A 809 -20.69 35.72 -28.23
C ASP A 809 -19.56 35.27 -29.21
N LEU A 810 -18.54 36.10 -29.40
CA LEU A 810 -17.36 35.83 -30.23
C LEU A 810 -16.13 35.74 -29.33
N SER A 811 -15.06 35.13 -29.85
CA SER A 811 -13.78 35.09 -29.13
C SER A 811 -13.23 36.49 -28.85
N ASP A 812 -13.03 36.80 -27.58
CA ASP A 812 -12.70 38.12 -27.07
C ASP A 812 -11.36 38.21 -26.34
N ILE A 813 -10.72 39.37 -26.42
CA ILE A 813 -9.66 39.80 -25.50
C ILE A 813 -10.16 41.02 -24.74
N THR A 814 -10.28 40.92 -23.42
CA THR A 814 -10.88 41.96 -22.56
C THR A 814 -10.07 42.23 -21.30
N ALA A 815 -10.09 43.49 -20.85
CA ALA A 815 -9.60 43.93 -19.55
C ALA A 815 -10.46 45.10 -19.08
N THR A 816 -11.75 44.85 -18.87
CA THR A 816 -12.79 45.88 -18.69
C THR A 816 -13.22 46.01 -17.23
N SER A 817 -13.79 47.16 -16.87
CA SER A 817 -14.37 47.42 -15.56
C SER A 817 -15.84 47.82 -15.67
N GLU A 818 -16.71 47.22 -14.85
CA GLU A 818 -18.13 47.62 -14.75
C GLU A 818 -18.31 48.98 -14.02
N LEU A 819 -17.24 49.54 -13.41
CA LEU A 819 -17.25 50.92 -12.90
C LEU A 819 -17.23 51.99 -14.02
N GLY A 820 -16.99 51.57 -15.25
CA GLY A 820 -16.98 52.40 -16.45
C GLY A 820 -15.63 52.44 -17.17
N PRO A 821 -15.60 52.96 -18.41
CA PRO A 821 -14.42 52.87 -19.30
C PRO A 821 -13.13 53.47 -18.74
N GLN A 822 -13.23 54.48 -17.86
CA GLN A 822 -12.09 55.12 -17.20
C GLN A 822 -11.36 54.21 -16.20
N PHE A 823 -11.99 53.10 -15.79
CA PHE A 823 -11.42 52.08 -14.93
C PHE A 823 -11.01 50.82 -15.71
N ASN A 824 -11.12 50.84 -17.04
CA ASN A 824 -10.63 49.75 -17.87
C ASN A 824 -9.12 49.57 -17.70
N GLY A 825 -8.72 48.32 -17.80
CA GLY A 825 -7.35 47.87 -17.83
C GLY A 825 -6.67 48.10 -19.18
N ILE A 826 -5.50 47.48 -19.33
CA ILE A 826 -4.65 47.64 -20.51
C ILE A 826 -4.66 46.34 -21.30
N VAL A 827 -5.01 46.41 -22.58
CA VAL A 827 -4.77 45.32 -23.54
C VAL A 827 -3.70 45.77 -24.54
N GLN A 828 -2.55 45.10 -24.51
CA GLN A 828 -1.42 45.36 -25.39
C GLN A 828 -1.14 44.13 -26.25
N ILE A 829 -1.25 44.29 -27.57
CA ILE A 829 -0.97 43.22 -28.55
C ILE A 829 0.22 43.65 -29.41
N ASN A 830 1.35 42.99 -29.21
CA ASN A 830 2.58 43.20 -29.96
C ASN A 830 2.68 42.10 -31.02
N SER A 831 2.44 42.46 -32.29
CA SER A 831 2.67 41.57 -33.44
C SER A 831 3.43 42.29 -34.55
N PRO A 832 4.25 41.60 -35.35
CA PRO A 832 4.86 42.20 -36.53
C PRO A 832 3.77 42.78 -37.41
N ALA A 833 3.92 44.02 -37.87
CA ALA A 833 3.02 44.59 -38.86
C ALA A 833 3.06 43.72 -40.12
N VAL A 834 2.11 42.79 -40.25
CA VAL A 834 1.85 42.15 -41.54
C VAL A 834 1.36 43.28 -42.42
N ASN A 835 2.17 43.70 -43.39
CA ASN A 835 1.75 44.62 -44.44
C ASN A 835 1.09 43.78 -45.55
N PRO A 836 -0.25 43.63 -45.57
CA PRO A 836 -0.94 42.89 -46.63
C PRO A 836 -0.74 43.53 -48.03
N ALA A 837 -0.26 44.78 -48.13
CA ALA A 837 0.03 45.41 -49.41
C ALA A 837 1.33 44.92 -50.07
N GLY A 838 2.19 44.17 -49.35
CA GLY A 838 3.44 43.61 -49.92
C GLY A 838 3.25 42.45 -50.89
N GLY A 839 2.02 41.94 -51.04
CA GLY A 839 1.68 40.81 -51.93
C GLY A 839 0.59 41.12 -52.97
N LEU A 840 0.15 42.37 -53.10
CA LEU A 840 -0.77 42.77 -54.17
C LEU A 840 0.04 43.13 -55.42
N VAL A 841 0.26 42.15 -56.29
CA VAL A 841 0.61 42.44 -57.69
C VAL A 841 -0.66 43.01 -58.32
N PRO A 842 -0.70 44.28 -58.78
CA PRO A 842 -1.85 44.76 -59.55
C PRO A 842 -1.92 43.96 -60.85
N LEU A 843 -3.06 43.31 -61.08
CA LEU A 843 -3.37 42.69 -62.36
C LEU A 843 -3.40 43.80 -63.44
N PRO A 844 -2.79 43.60 -64.62
CA PRO A 844 -2.80 44.60 -65.67
C PRO A 844 -4.24 44.94 -66.11
N GLU A 845 -4.63 46.23 -66.09
CA GLU A 845 -5.96 46.71 -66.49
C GLU A 845 -6.19 46.82 -68.01
N ASN A 846 -5.32 46.22 -68.83
CA ASN A 846 -5.52 46.18 -70.29
C ASN A 846 -5.90 44.76 -70.74
N PHE A 847 -7.21 44.49 -70.79
CA PHE A 847 -7.73 43.38 -71.59
C PHE A 847 -7.56 43.72 -73.08
N THR A 848 -6.73 42.96 -73.79
CA THR A 848 -6.75 42.96 -75.25
C THR A 848 -8.01 42.26 -75.74
N ASN A 849 -8.78 42.94 -76.58
CA ASN A 849 -10.05 42.45 -77.14
C ASN A 849 -9.81 41.26 -78.10
N PRO A 850 -10.31 40.05 -77.82
CA PRO A 850 -10.03 38.84 -78.62
C PRO A 850 -10.69 38.82 -80.03
N ILE A 851 -11.53 39.79 -80.38
CA ILE A 851 -12.25 39.80 -81.68
C ILE A 851 -11.40 40.39 -82.83
N ASN A 852 -10.31 41.12 -82.54
CA ASN A 852 -9.50 41.79 -83.57
C ASN A 852 -8.19 41.07 -83.93
N GLN A 853 -7.98 39.83 -83.46
CA GLN A 853 -6.83 39.00 -83.85
C GLN A 853 -7.23 37.75 -84.65
N ILE A 854 -8.44 37.74 -85.20
CA ILE A 854 -8.90 36.69 -86.12
C ILE A 854 -8.53 37.09 -87.55
N ALA A 855 -7.43 36.54 -88.06
CA ALA A 855 -7.20 36.43 -89.49
C ALA A 855 -7.51 34.98 -89.92
N GLN A 856 -8.63 34.79 -90.61
CA GLN A 856 -8.97 33.52 -91.28
C GLN A 856 -8.11 33.35 -92.53
N THR A 857 -7.28 32.30 -92.59
CA THR A 857 -7.00 31.57 -93.84
C THR A 857 -6.75 30.07 -93.54
N CYS A 858 -7.29 29.21 -94.39
CA CYS A 858 -7.41 27.75 -94.29
C CYS A 858 -6.05 27.00 -94.39
N SER A 859 -5.73 26.07 -93.48
CA SER A 859 -5.90 24.57 -93.52
C SER A 859 -4.72 23.82 -94.17
N PRO A 860 -4.44 22.53 -93.87
CA PRO A 860 -4.39 21.77 -92.60
C PRO A 860 -3.03 21.06 -92.42
N GLN A 861 -2.62 20.70 -91.19
CA GLN A 861 -1.92 19.42 -90.88
C GLN A 861 -1.43 19.35 -89.42
N THR A 862 -1.98 18.36 -88.71
CA THR A 862 -1.31 17.49 -87.72
C THR A 862 -0.35 18.11 -86.72
N GLY A 863 -0.79 18.22 -85.45
CA GLY A 863 0.10 18.50 -84.32
C GLY A 863 -0.67 18.66 -83.02
N THR A 864 -1.14 17.55 -82.45
CA THR A 864 -1.62 17.46 -81.06
C THR A 864 -0.50 17.85 -80.09
N ASN A 865 -0.68 18.89 -79.28
CA ASN A 865 0.14 19.11 -78.09
C ASN A 865 -0.74 19.13 -76.84
N SER A 866 -0.57 18.11 -76.02
CA SER A 866 -1.16 17.95 -74.68
C SER A 866 -0.12 18.25 -73.61
N PHE A 867 -0.51 18.94 -72.55
CA PHE A 867 0.28 19.04 -71.32
C PHE A 867 -0.30 18.05 -70.29
N VAL A 868 0.47 17.02 -69.95
CA VAL A 868 0.12 16.01 -68.93
C VAL A 868 1.00 16.23 -67.71
N VAL A 869 0.38 16.46 -66.56
CA VAL A 869 1.04 16.37 -65.26
C VAL A 869 0.99 14.91 -64.82
N THR A 870 2.11 14.20 -64.99
CA THR A 870 2.31 12.85 -64.43
C THR A 870 2.80 12.94 -62.99
N GLY A 871 1.88 13.18 -62.05
CA GLY A 871 2.14 13.14 -60.61
C GLY A 871 1.39 11.99 -59.95
N ARG A 872 2.11 11.03 -59.37
CA ARG A 872 1.57 9.84 -58.71
C ARG A 872 0.91 10.23 -57.38
N GLY A 873 -0.42 10.25 -57.31
CA GLY A 873 -1.12 10.46 -56.02
C GLY A 873 -2.59 10.85 -56.14
N GLY A 874 -3.43 9.90 -56.54
CA GLY A 874 -4.91 9.92 -56.60
C GLY A 874 -5.68 10.94 -55.76
N LEU A 875 -5.86 12.15 -56.29
CA LEU A 875 -6.94 13.06 -55.94
C LEU A 875 -7.76 13.33 -57.22
N PRO A 876 -9.10 13.22 -57.18
CA PRO A 876 -9.94 13.56 -58.33
C PRO A 876 -9.79 15.05 -58.69
N PRO A 877 -9.87 15.43 -59.98
CA PRO A 877 -9.82 16.82 -60.41
C PRO A 877 -11.03 17.66 -59.94
N ASP A 878 -12.09 17.02 -59.45
CA ASP A 878 -13.31 17.64 -58.93
C ASP A 878 -13.63 17.13 -57.51
N PRO A 879 -13.84 18.01 -56.51
CA PRO A 879 -14.19 17.64 -55.13
C PRO A 879 -15.59 17.00 -54.97
N ARG A 880 -16.38 16.84 -56.05
CA ARG A 880 -17.69 16.17 -56.02
C ARG A 880 -17.67 14.73 -56.53
N GLU A 881 -16.54 14.25 -57.03
CA GLU A 881 -16.41 12.86 -57.49
C GLU A 881 -15.83 11.94 -56.39
N TYR A 882 -16.32 10.71 -56.33
CA TYR A 882 -15.85 9.71 -55.37
C TYR A 882 -14.45 9.17 -55.77
N LEU A 883 -13.58 8.98 -54.77
CA LEU A 883 -12.27 8.35 -54.93
C LEU A 883 -12.39 6.90 -55.40
N ASN A 884 -11.97 6.63 -56.64
CA ASN A 884 -11.89 5.29 -57.18
C ASN A 884 -10.47 4.73 -57.02
N ILE A 885 -10.23 3.98 -55.94
CA ILE A 885 -8.93 3.37 -55.63
C ILE A 885 -8.89 1.98 -56.28
N SER A 886 -8.21 1.85 -57.42
CA SER A 886 -7.81 0.53 -57.94
C SER A 886 -6.48 0.08 -57.33
N PRO A 887 -6.34 -1.16 -56.83
CA PRO A 887 -5.11 -1.64 -56.18
C PRO A 887 -3.94 -1.77 -57.18
N PRO A 888 -2.70 -1.42 -56.80
CA PRO A 888 -1.56 -1.35 -57.70
C PRO A 888 -0.84 -2.71 -57.88
N TRP A 889 -1.57 -3.83 -57.93
CA TRP A 889 -0.98 -5.13 -58.23
C TRP A 889 -1.89 -5.93 -59.17
N ILE A 890 -1.45 -6.08 -60.42
CA ILE A 890 -1.98 -7.06 -61.38
C ILE A 890 -0.84 -8.03 -61.69
N ASP A 891 -1.09 -9.32 -61.44
CA ASP A 891 -0.23 -10.43 -61.88
C ASP A 891 -0.36 -10.59 -63.40
N TRP A 892 0.73 -10.40 -64.15
CA TRP A 892 0.77 -10.49 -65.62
C TRP A 892 0.78 -11.92 -66.18
N ARG A 893 0.43 -12.94 -65.40
CA ARG A 893 0.40 -14.34 -65.88
C ARG A 893 -0.95 -14.83 -66.38
N ILE A 894 -1.97 -13.99 -66.46
CA ILE A 894 -3.27 -14.35 -67.06
C ILE A 894 -3.69 -13.27 -68.07
N ALA A 895 -2.93 -13.17 -69.15
CA ALA A 895 -3.36 -12.50 -70.37
C ALA A 895 -3.88 -13.58 -71.33
N ASN A 896 -5.19 -13.79 -71.34
CA ASN A 896 -6.02 -14.22 -72.47
C ASN A 896 -7.36 -14.73 -71.95
N GLU A 897 -8.37 -13.87 -71.94
CA GLU A 897 -9.72 -14.20 -72.41
C GLU A 897 -10.60 -12.94 -72.38
N GLN A 898 -11.21 -12.64 -73.53
CA GLN A 898 -12.27 -11.65 -73.60
C GLN A 898 -13.50 -12.18 -72.89
N VAL A 899 -13.97 -11.45 -71.88
CA VAL A 899 -15.33 -11.63 -71.35
C VAL A 899 -16.10 -10.34 -71.52
N THR A 900 -17.09 -10.45 -72.39
CA THR A 900 -18.15 -9.50 -72.68
C THR A 900 -18.89 -9.06 -71.42
N THR A 901 -19.26 -7.78 -71.39
CA THR A 901 -20.21 -7.17 -70.46
C THR A 901 -21.46 -8.03 -70.29
N SER A 902 -21.69 -8.55 -69.09
CA SER A 902 -22.98 -9.11 -68.67
C SER A 902 -23.11 -8.99 -67.16
N ASN A 903 -24.27 -8.46 -66.75
CA ASN A 903 -24.71 -8.28 -65.38
C ASN A 903 -24.45 -9.52 -64.52
N TYR A 904 -23.57 -9.38 -63.53
CA TYR A 904 -23.52 -10.26 -62.37
C TYR A 904 -23.67 -9.42 -61.12
N GLN A 905 -24.86 -9.50 -60.52
CA GLN A 905 -25.04 -9.24 -59.09
C GLN A 905 -24.15 -10.25 -58.34
N LEU A 906 -23.18 -9.75 -57.57
CA LEU A 906 -22.49 -10.59 -56.61
C LEU A 906 -23.31 -10.66 -55.30
N PRO A 907 -23.43 -11.84 -54.68
CA PRO A 907 -24.23 -12.03 -53.49
C PRO A 907 -23.59 -11.32 -52.30
N MET A 908 -24.40 -10.64 -51.48
CA MET A 908 -24.01 -10.31 -50.12
C MET A 908 -23.71 -11.61 -49.37
N THR A 909 -22.44 -11.92 -49.17
CA THR A 909 -22.05 -12.85 -48.11
C THR A 909 -22.32 -12.15 -46.79
N ASN A 910 -23.36 -12.62 -46.09
CA ASN A 910 -23.64 -12.31 -44.69
C ASN A 910 -22.37 -12.56 -43.85
N SER A 911 -21.68 -11.49 -43.45
CA SER A 911 -20.91 -11.53 -42.21
C SER A 911 -21.91 -11.74 -41.06
N PRO A 912 -21.68 -12.68 -40.14
CA PRO A 912 -22.62 -12.95 -39.06
C PRO A 912 -22.76 -11.69 -38.21
N ILE A 913 -24.01 -11.27 -37.99
CA ILE A 913 -24.36 -10.29 -36.97
C ILE A 913 -23.73 -10.78 -35.67
N GLN A 914 -22.75 -10.04 -35.13
CA GLN A 914 -22.33 -10.25 -33.75
C GLN A 914 -23.56 -9.94 -32.89
N THR A 915 -24.21 -10.98 -32.38
CA THR A 915 -25.22 -10.85 -31.35
C THR A 915 -24.57 -10.13 -30.18
N PRO A 916 -25.14 -9.02 -29.68
CA PRO A 916 -24.60 -8.31 -28.53
C PRO A 916 -24.49 -9.27 -27.34
N LEU A 917 -23.39 -9.20 -26.58
CA LEU A 917 -23.30 -9.94 -25.32
C LEU A 917 -24.41 -9.44 -24.39
N VAL A 918 -25.31 -10.33 -23.99
CA VAL A 918 -26.37 -10.06 -23.01
C VAL A 918 -26.04 -10.84 -21.74
N GLU A 919 -26.03 -10.15 -20.60
CA GLU A 919 -25.79 -10.78 -19.31
C GLU A 919 -26.89 -11.79 -18.98
N ALA A 920 -26.52 -12.95 -18.44
CA ALA A 920 -27.48 -13.97 -18.05
C ALA A 920 -28.29 -13.49 -16.84
N THR A 921 -29.61 -13.38 -17.01
CA THR A 921 -30.50 -12.94 -15.94
C THR A 921 -30.93 -14.09 -15.03
N ARG A 922 -30.71 -15.34 -15.44
CA ARG A 922 -30.96 -16.55 -14.62
C ARG A 922 -30.19 -17.77 -15.13
N TRP A 923 -30.27 -18.88 -14.38
CA TRP A 923 -29.75 -20.18 -14.80
C TRP A 923 -30.78 -21.30 -14.58
N ARG A 924 -30.67 -22.40 -15.34
CA ARG A 924 -31.48 -23.62 -15.19
C ARG A 924 -30.61 -24.86 -15.32
N ILE A 925 -31.12 -26.02 -14.93
CA ILE A 925 -30.49 -27.31 -15.23
C ILE A 925 -31.25 -27.95 -16.39
N ASN A 926 -30.55 -28.34 -17.45
CA ASN A 926 -31.17 -28.93 -18.63
C ASN A 926 -31.48 -30.43 -18.41
N ASP A 927 -32.16 -31.04 -19.38
CA ASP A 927 -32.64 -32.43 -19.31
C ASP A 927 -31.49 -33.48 -19.28
N LYS A 928 -30.23 -33.02 -19.38
CA LYS A 928 -29.02 -33.84 -19.22
C LYS A 928 -28.31 -33.63 -17.88
N GLY A 929 -28.85 -32.77 -17.00
CA GLY A 929 -28.28 -32.50 -15.67
C GLY A 929 -27.23 -31.39 -15.62
N GLU A 930 -27.07 -30.61 -16.70
CA GLU A 930 -26.06 -29.55 -16.81
C GLU A 930 -26.66 -28.16 -16.55
N VAL A 931 -25.91 -27.27 -15.90
CA VAL A 931 -26.31 -25.88 -15.63
C VAL A 931 -26.16 -25.03 -16.88
N GLU A 932 -27.25 -24.39 -17.32
CA GLU A 932 -27.34 -23.51 -18.48
C GLU A 932 -27.76 -22.09 -18.04
N LEU A 933 -27.02 -21.07 -18.47
CA LEU A 933 -27.30 -19.65 -18.21
C LEU A 933 -28.22 -19.07 -19.30
N ILE A 934 -29.26 -18.33 -18.95
CA ILE A 934 -30.28 -17.79 -19.88
C ILE A 934 -30.48 -16.29 -19.63
N ALA A 935 -30.71 -15.53 -20.70
CA ALA A 935 -31.09 -14.11 -20.66
C ALA A 935 -32.50 -13.92 -21.25
N ASP A 936 -33.38 -13.22 -20.54
CA ASP A 936 -34.71 -12.83 -21.03
C ASP A 936 -34.59 -11.54 -21.85
N VAL A 937 -34.70 -11.62 -23.17
CA VAL A 937 -34.72 -10.45 -24.07
C VAL A 937 -36.17 -9.99 -24.27
N PRO A 938 -36.53 -8.71 -24.00
CA PRO A 938 -37.88 -8.22 -24.28
C PRO A 938 -38.18 -8.26 -25.79
N ILE A 939 -39.29 -8.88 -26.17
CA ILE A 939 -39.75 -8.88 -27.56
C ILE A 939 -40.24 -7.46 -27.90
N VAL A 940 -39.52 -6.77 -28.78
CA VAL A 940 -39.93 -5.46 -29.32
C VAL A 940 -41.11 -5.67 -30.26
N ASN A 941 -42.29 -5.17 -29.88
CA ASN A 941 -43.47 -5.14 -30.73
C ASN A 941 -43.35 -3.97 -31.74
N PRO A 942 -43.44 -4.18 -33.07
CA PRO A 942 -43.19 -3.14 -34.07
C PRO A 942 -44.19 -1.98 -34.11
N ASP A 943 -45.31 -2.04 -33.40
CA ASP A 943 -46.42 -1.07 -33.53
C ASP A 943 -46.51 -0.01 -32.42
N ASN A 944 -45.45 0.22 -31.63
CA ASN A 944 -45.49 1.24 -30.57
C ASN A 944 -45.01 2.63 -31.04
N LEU A 945 -45.99 3.54 -31.21
CA LEU A 945 -45.94 4.81 -31.94
C LEU A 945 -45.25 6.00 -31.24
N TRP A 946 -44.05 5.86 -30.63
CA TRP A 946 -43.41 7.01 -29.94
C TRP A 946 -42.00 7.39 -30.39
N TYR A 947 -41.48 6.78 -31.46
CA TYR A 947 -40.21 7.21 -32.06
C TYR A 947 -40.28 7.13 -33.58
N LYS A 948 -40.62 8.24 -34.25
CA LYS A 948 -40.35 8.42 -35.68
C LYS A 948 -38.97 9.06 -35.82
N ALA A 949 -37.99 8.27 -36.25
CA ALA A 949 -36.74 8.80 -36.79
C ALA A 949 -37.03 9.50 -38.11
N ALA A 950 -36.59 10.76 -38.24
CA ALA A 950 -36.69 11.51 -39.47
C ALA A 950 -35.76 10.89 -40.53
N ILE A 951 -36.31 10.53 -41.69
CA ILE A 951 -35.54 10.12 -42.86
C ILE A 951 -35.58 11.30 -43.84
N CYS A 952 -34.42 11.89 -44.11
CA CYS A 952 -34.26 12.88 -45.17
C CYS A 952 -34.27 12.18 -46.53
N GLY A 953 -35.09 12.71 -47.45
CA GLY A 953 -34.98 12.41 -48.88
C GLY A 953 -36.26 11.83 -49.49
N ASN A 954 -37.21 12.70 -49.81
CA ASN A 954 -37.87 12.72 -51.12
C ASN A 954 -38.85 13.89 -51.17
N ILE A 955 -38.61 14.80 -52.12
CA ILE A 955 -39.54 15.86 -52.51
C ILE A 955 -40.60 15.21 -53.41
N PRO A 956 -41.91 15.27 -53.09
CA PRO A 956 -42.95 15.07 -54.07
C PRO A 956 -43.29 16.42 -54.70
N THR A 957 -43.07 16.52 -55.99
CA THR A 957 -43.59 17.55 -56.87
C THR A 957 -45.12 17.47 -56.95
N GLY A 958 -45.79 18.57 -56.61
CA GLY A 958 -47.03 19.04 -57.25
C GLY A 958 -48.37 18.45 -56.78
N GLY A 959 -49.35 19.35 -56.62
CA GLY A 959 -50.75 19.02 -56.86
C GLY A 959 -51.78 19.67 -55.92
N MET A 960 -52.07 20.95 -56.16
CA MET A 960 -53.20 21.78 -55.68
C MET A 960 -53.37 22.05 -54.18
#